data_AF-A0A9W9JQB1-F1
#
_entry.id   AF-A0A9W9JQB1-F1
#
_cell.length_a   1.000
_cell.length_b   1.000
_cell.length_c   1.000
_cell.angle_alpha   90.00
_cell.angle_beta   90.00
_cell.angle_gamma   90.00
#
_symmetry.space_group_name_H-M   'P 1'
#
loop_
_entity.id
_entity.type
_entity.pdbx_description
1 polymer ?
#
loop_
_entity_poly.entity_id
_entity_poly.type
_entity_poly.pdbx_seq_one_letter_code
_entity_poly.pdbx_strand_id
1 'polypeptide(L)'
;MAPASSLVLLFSLLSYCNGADDYFFVGDLAQYTTNGVPTPTLSGDVIDATAVGDPAENGIMLFLSPDLEDSVNSVMDSKCAELDSACYQAVMDVLEDSDRVLTTRSLEKRQVGVLAGAAFAVAGILFPMFYRLDSNHDIPVPLVIPAAHIEDAFNLETATAIVVVTEGGYGVTVTAPPDQDKAYGPSAVVTTLASAAHGGSAGDVEIQLDSDVAKHLQSLLSGSDNNNCDVGDDFFNSNTIHTRDLAMSSVTCGAQNILADGINGDGFPDWLLMAPIQLPWTNAEVVAGVQTVITWALNSATRLNTAIVPNELRGLAIGAFAFSYIYYSNGKIATSNIIPGSSLQGGATATECPLQTAVQCGANCGVHSWAPQFDCTTTCSTVTSCDAQSTITTTATRTFTAGSVSTSSPSGGKGQQIAMASYINPLADPAAWNRLIGYDSDKMPILVANVVNGPDSAVDSDWQDVITRGAGSGKIVLGYVRTGYLGVSTQAFKTRLGSGDLADWTAQIEEDVDMWYTLYGENIGGIFFDEGWPECGADNKYADLYKYINDYTKRTHPGAYTVLNPGSPMAACFEDTMDTLLTFELSYDAYKNSYTPNDWTPKDPRKLWHIVYDVPESAVVEVANLAKERGVSFIEITDDVMPNPYDTLSADSYIQKMLDAVDGGSLLNENPSSWPTGSSAGAVDTLTVEKPDYSSAKLSWTAASNVVGYHVYSGDSILASVPSSMTAITIGGLQSGTSYTLHVTAIGGAGKLGTASNSVTVKTKALPGGETITNYKSSPGATSSTFAADILVPYAFIRLYLWDSVSCDFDTDPGWSVNFKVDQYVCTKYMVEGTTLYKYSGTVPEGSTAPPWAWTSMGTITLETTDYTNTWTLPIGTDTIDTKKFVIQAQGYNPLVNVIQPDPDAYSCKGSSMCTTPDLLSWCDHAVNYLHRDDTQFYKAGSGTLSGNCWGDQTRGCGVFIEGDSTCTVSGNDLWNAYQNIRDTGGCKKCGSFERSDGCTLKIDYVYGCDNHASQMAVINLMEAPNSTQSVSIDQFGPGLVYGS
;
A
#
# COMPACT_ATOMS: atom_id res chain seq x y z
N MET A 1 -15.47 -43.92 -20.51
CA MET A 1 -14.04 -44.07 -20.18
C MET A 1 -13.49 -42.67 -20.03
N ALA A 2 -13.68 -42.10 -18.84
CA ALA A 2 -12.93 -40.93 -18.40
C ALA A 2 -11.75 -41.50 -17.60
N PRO A 3 -10.49 -41.18 -17.93
CA PRO A 3 -9.39 -41.60 -17.09
C PRO A 3 -9.41 -40.76 -15.80
N ALA A 4 -8.79 -41.29 -14.75
CA ALA A 4 -8.59 -40.79 -13.38
C ALA A 4 -8.11 -39.32 -13.20
N SER A 5 -8.08 -38.52 -14.27
CA SER A 5 -7.37 -37.24 -14.34
C SER A 5 -8.27 -36.02 -14.15
N SER A 6 -9.56 -36.21 -13.87
CA SER A 6 -10.49 -35.09 -13.65
C SER A 6 -10.51 -34.58 -12.22
N LEU A 7 -10.00 -35.32 -11.22
CA LEU A 7 -9.91 -34.85 -9.83
C LEU A 7 -8.70 -33.93 -9.60
N VAL A 8 -7.54 -34.26 -10.18
CA VAL A 8 -6.28 -33.49 -10.02
C VAL A 8 -6.34 -32.10 -10.67
N LEU A 9 -7.07 -31.95 -11.78
CA LEU A 9 -7.26 -30.66 -12.47
C LEU A 9 -8.22 -29.71 -11.73
N LEU A 10 -8.92 -30.24 -10.73
CA LEU A 10 -10.07 -29.64 -10.08
C LEU A 10 -9.62 -28.89 -8.80
N PHE A 11 -8.55 -29.40 -8.19
CA PHE A 11 -7.84 -28.82 -7.04
C PHE A 11 -6.76 -27.79 -7.43
N SER A 12 -6.28 -27.80 -8.69
CA SER A 12 -5.32 -26.81 -9.19
C SER A 12 -5.92 -25.44 -9.55
N LEU A 13 -7.26 -25.28 -9.47
CA LEU A 13 -7.97 -24.03 -9.75
C LEU A 13 -8.42 -23.25 -8.49
N LEU A 14 -8.11 -23.75 -7.27
CA LEU A 14 -8.64 -23.22 -6.01
C LEU A 14 -7.55 -22.79 -5.00
N SER A 15 -6.36 -22.43 -5.47
CA SER A 15 -5.27 -21.99 -4.58
C SER A 15 -5.32 -20.48 -4.27
N TYR A 16 -6.16 -20.08 -3.30
CA TYR A 16 -6.01 -18.83 -2.55
C TYR A 16 -6.39 -19.07 -1.09
N CYS A 17 -5.43 -18.93 -0.17
CA CYS A 17 -5.58 -18.17 1.08
C CYS A 17 -4.20 -18.07 1.81
N ASN A 18 -3.94 -16.95 2.49
CA ASN A 18 -2.86 -16.73 3.44
C ASN A 18 -3.45 -16.17 4.77
N GLY A 19 -3.79 -17.09 5.67
CA GLY A 19 -3.41 -17.03 7.09
C GLY A 19 -4.00 -15.93 7.98
N ALA A 20 -5.27 -16.09 8.39
CA ALA A 20 -5.70 -15.86 9.77
C ALA A 20 -6.80 -16.86 10.15
N ASP A 21 -6.47 -17.86 10.98
CA ASP A 21 -7.30 -18.92 11.57
C ASP A 21 -8.82 -18.91 11.22
N ASP A 22 -9.20 -19.61 10.16
CA ASP A 22 -10.59 -19.80 9.76
C ASP A 22 -11.25 -21.01 10.46
N TYR A 23 -12.43 -20.80 11.03
CA TYR A 23 -13.21 -21.83 11.75
C TYR A 23 -14.40 -22.26 10.88
N PHE A 24 -14.43 -23.51 10.41
CA PHE A 24 -15.58 -24.06 9.68
C PHE A 24 -16.69 -24.54 10.63
N PHE A 25 -17.81 -23.81 10.68
CA PHE A 25 -18.92 -24.12 11.58
C PHE A 25 -19.97 -25.02 10.93
N VAL A 26 -20.06 -26.27 11.39
CA VAL A 26 -20.96 -27.30 10.83
C VAL A 26 -22.43 -27.11 11.20
N GLY A 27 -22.77 -26.39 12.28
CA GLY A 27 -24.18 -26.21 12.67
C GLY A 27 -24.89 -27.52 13.07
N ASP A 28 -26.21 -27.61 12.81
CA ASP A 28 -27.02 -28.80 13.14
C ASP A 28 -26.90 -29.87 12.04
N LEU A 29 -26.45 -31.08 12.39
CA LEU A 29 -26.27 -32.19 11.45
C LEU A 29 -27.56 -32.56 10.69
N ALA A 30 -28.74 -32.31 11.25
CA ALA A 30 -30.00 -32.57 10.56
C ALA A 30 -30.12 -31.83 9.21
N GLN A 31 -29.44 -30.69 9.06
CA GLN A 31 -29.46 -29.88 7.84
C GLN A 31 -28.75 -30.51 6.63
N TYR A 32 -27.90 -31.54 6.86
CA TYR A 32 -27.15 -32.21 5.80
C TYR A 32 -27.78 -33.53 5.31
N THR A 33 -29.00 -33.84 5.75
CA THR A 33 -29.68 -35.09 5.40
C THR A 33 -31.03 -34.80 4.76
N THR A 34 -31.53 -35.73 3.93
CA THR A 34 -32.92 -35.67 3.44
C THR A 34 -33.64 -36.98 3.69
N ASN A 35 -34.95 -36.88 3.91
CA ASN A 35 -35.82 -38.05 3.92
C ASN A 35 -36.42 -38.28 2.53
N GLY A 36 -36.01 -39.36 1.85
CA GLY A 36 -36.76 -39.92 0.72
C GLY A 36 -36.30 -39.53 -0.69
N VAL A 37 -35.05 -39.11 -0.88
CA VAL A 37 -34.46 -38.97 -2.22
C VAL A 37 -34.00 -40.36 -2.72
N PRO A 38 -34.49 -40.88 -3.86
CA PRO A 38 -34.11 -42.19 -4.35
C PRO A 38 -32.62 -42.28 -4.74
N THR A 39 -31.89 -43.21 -4.12
CA THR A 39 -30.48 -43.48 -4.42
C THR A 39 -30.33 -44.08 -5.83
N PRO A 40 -29.45 -43.53 -6.68
CA PRO A 40 -29.15 -44.11 -7.99
C PRO A 40 -28.46 -45.48 -7.84
N THR A 41 -28.63 -46.37 -8.82
CA THR A 41 -27.87 -47.63 -8.85
C THR A 41 -26.44 -47.36 -9.31
N LEU A 42 -25.50 -47.38 -8.38
CA LEU A 42 -24.06 -47.21 -8.61
C LEU A 42 -23.32 -48.53 -8.37
N SER A 43 -22.19 -48.76 -9.03
CA SER A 43 -21.38 -49.99 -8.89
C SER A 43 -19.90 -49.70 -9.15
N GLY A 44 -19.00 -50.40 -8.47
CA GLY A 44 -17.57 -50.04 -8.45
C GLY A 44 -17.35 -48.78 -7.63
N ASP A 45 -16.15 -48.22 -7.70
CA ASP A 45 -15.71 -47.14 -6.82
C ASP A 45 -16.14 -45.75 -7.32
N VAL A 46 -17.44 -45.46 -7.25
CA VAL A 46 -18.07 -44.26 -7.82
C VAL A 46 -18.58 -43.32 -6.74
N ILE A 47 -18.38 -42.02 -6.96
CA ILE A 47 -19.05 -40.92 -6.25
C ILE A 47 -19.88 -40.11 -7.24
N ASP A 48 -21.15 -39.88 -6.93
CA ASP A 48 -22.05 -39.10 -7.77
C ASP A 48 -22.52 -37.81 -7.09
N ALA A 49 -22.22 -36.66 -7.71
CA ALA A 49 -22.63 -35.33 -7.25
C ALA A 49 -23.75 -34.75 -8.14
N THR A 50 -24.79 -34.19 -7.54
CA THR A 50 -25.93 -33.62 -8.28
C THR A 50 -26.59 -32.47 -7.52
N ALA A 51 -27.39 -31.65 -8.20
CA ALA A 51 -28.22 -30.61 -7.58
C ALA A 51 -29.65 -30.66 -8.14
N VAL A 52 -30.61 -30.21 -7.34
CA VAL A 52 -32.00 -30.01 -7.78
C VAL A 52 -32.20 -28.52 -8.01
N GLY A 53 -32.27 -28.11 -9.28
CA GLY A 53 -32.36 -26.70 -9.64
C GLY A 53 -31.00 -26.01 -9.61
N ASP A 54 -30.96 -24.73 -9.24
CA ASP A 54 -29.73 -23.95 -9.18
C ASP A 54 -28.89 -24.35 -7.93
N PRO A 55 -27.63 -24.80 -8.11
CA PRO A 55 -26.74 -25.17 -7.01
C PRO A 55 -26.39 -24.01 -6.08
N ALA A 56 -26.30 -22.77 -6.58
CA ALA A 56 -25.96 -21.59 -5.78
C ALA A 56 -27.10 -21.20 -4.80
N GLU A 57 -28.33 -21.65 -5.08
CA GLU A 57 -29.48 -21.41 -4.22
C GLU A 57 -29.84 -22.64 -3.37
N ASN A 58 -29.67 -23.86 -3.90
CA ASN A 58 -30.23 -25.07 -3.30
C ASN A 58 -29.20 -26.08 -2.78
N GLY A 59 -27.90 -25.84 -3.00
CA GLY A 59 -26.84 -26.75 -2.57
C GLY A 59 -26.70 -28.02 -3.42
N ILE A 60 -25.86 -28.96 -2.95
CA ILE A 60 -25.45 -30.16 -3.69
C ILE A 60 -25.76 -31.42 -2.90
N MET A 61 -26.08 -32.51 -3.60
CA MET A 61 -26.28 -33.84 -3.06
C MET A 61 -25.17 -34.79 -3.54
N LEU A 62 -24.61 -35.55 -2.61
CA LEU A 62 -23.57 -36.55 -2.85
C LEU A 62 -24.05 -37.96 -2.58
N PHE A 63 -23.75 -38.87 -3.50
CA PHE A 63 -24.05 -40.29 -3.39
C PHE A 63 -22.79 -41.13 -3.48
N LEU A 64 -22.62 -42.08 -2.55
CA LEU A 64 -21.57 -43.09 -2.61
C LEU A 64 -22.14 -44.40 -3.19
N SER A 65 -21.32 -45.09 -3.97
CA SER A 65 -21.59 -46.47 -4.36
C SER A 65 -21.43 -47.43 -3.17
N PRO A 66 -22.12 -48.59 -3.15
CA PRO A 66 -22.01 -49.53 -2.02
C PRO A 66 -20.57 -50.00 -1.74
N ASP A 67 -19.77 -50.23 -2.79
CA ASP A 67 -18.37 -50.67 -2.64
C ASP A 67 -17.49 -49.59 -1.98
N LEU A 68 -17.77 -48.31 -2.28
CA LEU A 68 -17.07 -47.19 -1.68
C LEU A 68 -17.57 -46.90 -0.26
N GLU A 69 -18.87 -47.05 0.00
CA GLU A 69 -19.46 -46.95 1.34
C GLU A 69 -18.82 -47.97 2.30
N ASP A 70 -18.68 -49.22 1.86
CA ASP A 70 -17.99 -50.27 2.61
C ASP A 70 -16.52 -49.92 2.88
N SER A 71 -15.84 -49.30 1.91
CA SER A 71 -14.44 -48.88 2.04
C SER A 71 -14.27 -47.76 3.06
N VAL A 72 -15.16 -46.75 3.02
CA VAL A 72 -15.17 -45.63 3.97
C VAL A 72 -15.52 -46.13 5.37
N ASN A 73 -16.52 -47.00 5.52
CA ASN A 73 -16.90 -47.61 6.81
C ASN A 73 -15.76 -48.43 7.42
N SER A 74 -15.07 -49.25 6.63
CA SER A 74 -13.91 -50.03 7.08
C SER A 74 -12.77 -49.15 7.62
N VAL A 75 -12.51 -48.01 6.97
CA VAL A 75 -11.52 -47.05 7.45
C VAL A 75 -11.98 -46.36 8.72
N MET A 76 -13.25 -45.96 8.82
CA MET A 76 -13.79 -45.38 10.05
C MET A 76 -13.73 -46.35 11.23
N ASP A 77 -14.11 -47.61 11.05
CA ASP A 77 -14.02 -48.68 12.07
C ASP A 77 -12.59 -48.86 12.60
N SER A 78 -11.59 -48.74 11.73
CA SER A 78 -10.20 -49.06 12.05
C SER A 78 -9.35 -47.86 12.50
N LYS A 79 -9.69 -46.65 12.03
CA LYS A 79 -8.88 -45.44 12.21
C LYS A 79 -9.60 -44.31 12.95
N CYS A 80 -10.92 -44.33 13.02
CA CYS A 80 -11.71 -43.28 13.65
C CYS A 80 -12.18 -43.64 15.07
N ALA A 81 -11.28 -44.22 15.88
CA ALA A 81 -11.51 -44.55 17.30
C ALA A 81 -11.72 -43.29 18.19
N GLU A 82 -11.15 -42.16 17.77
CA GLU A 82 -11.45 -40.81 18.23
C GLU A 82 -11.58 -39.93 16.97
N LEU A 83 -12.36 -38.85 17.06
CA LEU A 83 -12.48 -37.89 15.94
C LEU A 83 -11.30 -36.92 16.05
N ASP A 84 -10.28 -37.13 15.22
CA ASP A 84 -9.05 -36.35 15.17
C ASP A 84 -8.52 -36.22 13.73
N SER A 85 -7.39 -35.53 13.56
CA SER A 85 -6.73 -35.31 12.26
C SER A 85 -6.40 -36.61 11.52
N ALA A 86 -6.08 -37.69 12.25
CA ALA A 86 -5.72 -38.96 11.63
C ALA A 86 -6.94 -39.72 11.09
N CYS A 87 -8.06 -39.63 11.81
CA CYS A 87 -9.35 -40.14 11.34
C CYS A 87 -9.81 -39.41 10.06
N TYR A 88 -9.79 -38.08 10.09
CA TYR A 88 -10.17 -37.25 8.95
C TYR A 88 -9.31 -37.58 7.72
N GLN A 89 -7.99 -37.62 7.88
CA GLN A 89 -7.11 -37.90 6.75
C GLN A 89 -7.35 -39.28 6.16
N ALA A 90 -7.54 -40.30 6.99
CA ALA A 90 -7.77 -41.64 6.48
C ALA A 90 -9.06 -41.74 5.65
N VAL A 91 -10.08 -40.94 5.98
CA VAL A 91 -11.34 -40.89 5.20
C VAL A 91 -11.16 -40.10 3.91
N MET A 92 -10.44 -38.98 3.92
CA MET A 92 -10.10 -38.22 2.71
C MET A 92 -9.27 -39.05 1.73
N ASP A 93 -8.27 -39.81 2.21
CA ASP A 93 -7.45 -40.71 1.39
C ASP A 93 -8.31 -41.73 0.61
N VAL A 94 -9.44 -42.18 1.18
CA VAL A 94 -10.35 -43.12 0.50
C VAL A 94 -11.19 -42.42 -0.57
N LEU A 95 -11.64 -41.19 -0.29
CA LEU A 95 -12.49 -40.40 -1.18
C LEU A 95 -11.71 -39.81 -2.37
N GLU A 96 -10.43 -39.50 -2.20
CA GLU A 96 -9.56 -38.87 -3.20
C GLU A 96 -8.70 -39.86 -4.00
N ASP A 97 -8.79 -41.16 -3.72
CA ASP A 97 -7.96 -42.17 -4.38
C ASP A 97 -8.06 -42.11 -5.92
N SER A 98 -6.91 -42.22 -6.60
CA SER A 98 -6.80 -42.15 -8.05
C SER A 98 -7.63 -43.17 -8.84
N ASP A 99 -8.07 -44.27 -8.21
CA ASP A 99 -8.94 -45.27 -8.85
C ASP A 99 -10.45 -44.90 -8.77
N ARG A 100 -10.83 -43.81 -8.10
CA ARG A 100 -12.23 -43.38 -7.95
C ARG A 100 -12.76 -42.66 -9.20
N VAL A 101 -14.04 -42.85 -9.47
CA VAL A 101 -14.73 -42.20 -10.59
C VAL A 101 -15.76 -41.22 -10.08
N LEU A 102 -15.52 -39.92 -10.30
CA LEU A 102 -16.49 -38.86 -10.05
C LEU A 102 -17.47 -38.73 -11.22
N THR A 103 -18.76 -38.84 -10.93
CA THR A 103 -19.83 -38.52 -11.88
C THR A 103 -20.64 -37.34 -11.39
N THR A 104 -20.97 -36.44 -12.32
CA THR A 104 -21.79 -35.26 -12.00
C THR A 104 -23.05 -35.28 -12.86
N ARG A 105 -24.21 -35.33 -12.21
CA ARG A 105 -25.51 -35.37 -12.91
C ARG A 105 -26.25 -34.07 -12.66
N SER A 106 -26.80 -33.49 -13.72
CA SER A 106 -27.61 -32.25 -13.67
C SER A 106 -26.87 -30.96 -13.29
N LEU A 107 -25.53 -30.99 -13.18
CA LEU A 107 -24.67 -29.81 -13.05
C LEU A 107 -24.15 -29.39 -14.43
N GLU A 108 -24.25 -28.11 -14.82
CA GLU A 108 -23.80 -27.61 -16.13
C GLU A 108 -22.27 -27.51 -16.22
N LYS A 109 -21.70 -27.94 -17.36
CA LYS A 109 -20.27 -28.23 -17.59
C LYS A 109 -19.22 -27.19 -17.15
N ARG A 110 -19.57 -25.91 -16.96
CA ARG A 110 -18.61 -24.84 -16.64
C ARG A 110 -18.36 -24.62 -15.13
N GLN A 111 -19.21 -25.13 -14.24
CA GLN A 111 -19.07 -24.97 -12.78
C GLN A 111 -19.01 -26.30 -12.01
N VAL A 112 -18.97 -27.42 -12.74
CA VAL A 112 -19.11 -28.79 -12.20
C VAL A 112 -17.98 -29.20 -11.27
N GLY A 113 -16.75 -28.76 -11.55
CA GLY A 113 -15.58 -29.21 -10.81
C GLY A 113 -15.57 -28.62 -9.40
N VAL A 114 -15.34 -27.32 -9.32
CA VAL A 114 -15.21 -26.53 -8.09
C VAL A 114 -16.28 -26.87 -7.05
N LEU A 115 -17.55 -26.91 -7.47
CA LEU A 115 -18.68 -27.22 -6.60
C LEU A 115 -18.70 -28.68 -6.06
N ALA A 116 -18.27 -29.66 -6.86
CA ALA A 116 -18.17 -31.05 -6.43
C ALA A 116 -16.95 -31.30 -5.52
N GLY A 117 -15.83 -30.62 -5.76
CA GLY A 117 -14.63 -30.69 -4.91
C GLY A 117 -14.89 -30.18 -3.49
N ALA A 118 -15.46 -28.98 -3.37
CA ALA A 118 -15.90 -28.42 -2.09
C ALA A 118 -16.87 -29.35 -1.34
N ALA A 119 -17.78 -29.98 -2.07
CA ALA A 119 -18.72 -30.94 -1.49
C ALA A 119 -18.01 -32.15 -0.85
N PHE A 120 -16.89 -32.63 -1.41
CA PHE A 120 -16.13 -33.74 -0.84
C PHE A 120 -15.32 -33.38 0.39
N ALA A 121 -14.71 -32.19 0.41
CA ALA A 121 -14.01 -31.69 1.59
C ALA A 121 -14.94 -31.64 2.81
N VAL A 122 -16.19 -31.17 2.62
CA VAL A 122 -17.20 -31.17 3.69
C VAL A 122 -17.65 -32.60 4.04
N ALA A 123 -17.76 -33.49 3.06
CA ALA A 123 -18.14 -34.88 3.30
C ALA A 123 -17.13 -35.65 4.17
N GLY A 124 -15.83 -35.39 3.99
CA GLY A 124 -14.77 -35.97 4.84
C GLY A 124 -14.87 -35.58 6.31
N ILE A 125 -15.47 -34.43 6.61
CA ILE A 125 -15.77 -33.98 7.97
C ILE A 125 -17.06 -34.61 8.49
N LEU A 126 -18.11 -34.64 7.65
CA LEU A 126 -19.45 -35.06 8.06
C LEU A 126 -19.59 -36.58 8.21
N PHE A 127 -18.98 -37.40 7.36
CA PHE A 127 -19.11 -38.87 7.46
C PHE A 127 -18.62 -39.43 8.80
N PRO A 128 -17.42 -39.07 9.31
CA PRO A 128 -16.98 -39.52 10.63
C PRO A 128 -17.88 -39.02 11.76
N MET A 129 -18.47 -37.83 11.65
CA MET A 129 -19.35 -37.26 12.67
C MET A 129 -20.69 -37.98 12.76
N PHE A 130 -21.35 -38.24 11.63
CA PHE A 130 -22.56 -39.04 11.61
C PHE A 130 -22.31 -40.45 12.12
N TYR A 131 -21.23 -41.08 11.66
CA TYR A 131 -20.82 -42.41 12.07
C TYR A 131 -20.60 -42.52 13.60
N ARG A 132 -20.09 -41.45 14.24
CA ARG A 132 -19.82 -41.40 15.68
C ARG A 132 -21.02 -41.05 16.55
N LEU A 133 -21.92 -40.22 16.04
CA LEU A 133 -23.06 -39.71 16.78
C LEU A 133 -24.31 -40.58 16.63
N ASP A 134 -24.37 -41.44 15.61
CA ASP A 134 -25.40 -42.46 15.48
C ASP A 134 -25.01 -43.77 16.19
N SER A 135 -25.94 -44.29 17.00
CA SER A 135 -25.81 -45.56 17.72
C SER A 135 -25.68 -46.80 16.83
N ASN A 136 -26.10 -46.73 15.56
CA ASN A 136 -25.97 -47.83 14.60
C ASN A 136 -24.77 -47.68 13.66
N HIS A 137 -24.04 -46.56 13.70
CA HIS A 137 -22.90 -46.23 12.84
C HIS A 137 -23.23 -46.22 11.33
N ASP A 138 -24.44 -45.81 10.96
CA ASP A 138 -24.83 -45.68 9.55
C ASP A 138 -24.51 -44.26 9.04
N ILE A 139 -23.87 -44.15 7.87
CA ILE A 139 -23.64 -42.85 7.21
C ILE A 139 -24.82 -42.48 6.29
N PRO A 140 -25.32 -41.23 6.33
CA PRO A 140 -26.44 -40.83 5.51
C PRO A 140 -26.03 -40.67 4.04
N VAL A 141 -26.69 -41.40 3.15
CA VAL A 141 -26.56 -41.25 1.69
C VAL A 141 -27.95 -41.06 1.06
N PRO A 142 -28.23 -39.95 0.34
CA PRO A 142 -27.29 -38.88 0.01
C PRO A 142 -26.98 -37.94 1.17
N LEU A 143 -25.77 -37.39 1.14
CA LEU A 143 -25.38 -36.25 1.95
C LEU A 143 -25.74 -34.97 1.19
N VAL A 144 -26.38 -34.02 1.85
CA VAL A 144 -26.77 -32.74 1.25
C VAL A 144 -25.96 -31.63 1.85
N ILE A 145 -25.39 -30.79 1.00
CA ILE A 145 -24.50 -29.71 1.42
C ILE A 145 -25.18 -28.41 1.00
N PRO A 146 -25.66 -27.60 1.96
CA PRO A 146 -26.30 -26.32 1.66
C PRO A 146 -25.36 -25.35 0.95
N ALA A 147 -25.89 -24.49 0.09
CA ALA A 147 -25.09 -23.56 -0.73
C ALA A 147 -24.08 -22.72 0.07
N ALA A 148 -24.49 -22.16 1.21
CA ALA A 148 -23.60 -21.37 2.09
C ALA A 148 -22.39 -22.18 2.60
N HIS A 149 -22.56 -23.48 2.84
CA HIS A 149 -21.47 -24.35 3.31
C HIS A 149 -20.62 -24.93 2.18
N ILE A 150 -21.07 -24.84 0.92
CA ILE A 150 -20.23 -25.15 -0.24
C ILE A 150 -19.21 -24.03 -0.45
N GLU A 151 -19.61 -22.77 -0.23
CA GLU A 151 -18.71 -21.63 -0.33
C GLU A 151 -17.66 -21.62 0.79
N ASP A 152 -18.08 -21.91 2.03
CA ASP A 152 -17.16 -22.04 3.17
C ASP A 152 -16.19 -23.24 3.02
N ALA A 153 -16.55 -24.25 2.23
CA ALA A 153 -15.75 -25.44 2.01
C ALA A 153 -14.47 -25.19 1.21
N PHE A 154 -14.41 -24.09 0.45
CA PHE A 154 -13.20 -23.71 -0.29
C PHE A 154 -12.04 -23.35 0.65
N ASN A 155 -12.36 -22.92 1.87
CA ASN A 155 -11.36 -22.62 2.90
C ASN A 155 -10.89 -23.87 3.65
N LEU A 156 -11.55 -25.03 3.49
CA LEU A 156 -11.16 -26.28 4.16
C LEU A 156 -9.89 -26.89 3.58
N GLU A 157 -9.60 -26.65 2.30
CA GLU A 157 -8.46 -27.23 1.57
C GLU A 157 -7.14 -26.54 1.93
N THR A 158 -7.20 -25.27 2.31
CA THR A 158 -6.03 -24.43 2.67
C THR A 158 -5.91 -24.21 4.19
N ALA A 159 -6.87 -24.72 4.99
CA ALA A 159 -6.89 -24.52 6.44
C ALA A 159 -5.78 -25.28 7.17
N THR A 160 -5.02 -24.59 8.03
CA THR A 160 -4.02 -25.24 8.88
C THR A 160 -4.62 -26.00 10.06
N ALA A 161 -5.85 -25.66 10.49
CA ALA A 161 -6.65 -26.47 11.42
C ALA A 161 -8.15 -26.21 11.26
N ILE A 162 -8.94 -27.28 11.20
CA ILE A 162 -10.40 -27.26 11.08
C ILE A 162 -11.00 -27.46 12.48
N VAL A 163 -11.68 -26.46 13.01
CA VAL A 163 -12.35 -26.56 14.32
C VAL A 163 -13.85 -26.71 14.12
N VAL A 164 -14.38 -27.89 14.41
CA VAL A 164 -15.79 -28.22 14.22
C VAL A 164 -16.53 -28.13 15.54
N VAL A 165 -17.54 -27.27 15.60
CA VAL A 165 -18.42 -27.11 16.77
C VAL A 165 -19.86 -27.38 16.34
N THR A 166 -20.51 -28.38 16.95
CA THR A 166 -21.94 -28.67 16.71
C THR A 166 -22.84 -27.94 17.69
N GLU A 167 -24.10 -27.66 17.31
CA GLU A 167 -25.14 -27.15 18.22
C GLU A 167 -25.48 -28.21 19.29
N GLY A 168 -24.71 -28.20 20.36
CA GLY A 168 -24.71 -29.23 21.41
C GLY A 168 -23.43 -29.24 22.26
N GLY A 169 -22.39 -28.51 21.83
CA GLY A 169 -21.17 -28.27 22.60
C GLY A 169 -20.10 -29.35 22.43
N TYR A 170 -20.26 -30.28 21.47
CA TYR A 170 -19.18 -31.13 21.04
C TYR A 170 -18.31 -30.36 20.04
N GLY A 171 -17.10 -29.99 20.49
CA GLY A 171 -16.09 -29.34 19.68
C GLY A 171 -14.93 -30.30 19.42
N VAL A 172 -14.56 -30.51 18.16
CA VAL A 172 -13.37 -31.28 17.75
C VAL A 172 -12.51 -30.40 16.86
N THR A 173 -11.19 -30.39 17.12
CA THR A 173 -10.22 -29.74 16.24
C THR A 173 -9.50 -30.82 15.44
N VAL A 174 -9.64 -30.75 14.12
CA VAL A 174 -9.04 -31.63 13.12
C VAL A 174 -8.06 -30.78 12.32
N THR A 175 -6.76 -31.02 12.46
CA THR A 175 -5.72 -30.34 11.67
C THR A 175 -5.68 -30.93 10.26
N ALA A 176 -5.98 -30.16 9.20
CA ALA A 176 -5.85 -30.67 7.84
C ALA A 176 -4.35 -30.79 7.44
N PRO A 177 -3.95 -31.78 6.65
CA PRO A 177 -2.56 -31.93 6.19
C PRO A 177 -2.32 -31.30 4.80
N PRO A 178 -1.04 -31.13 4.38
CA PRO A 178 -0.66 -30.33 3.20
C PRO A 178 -0.85 -31.04 1.84
N ASP A 179 -1.12 -30.23 0.79
CA ASP A 179 -1.26 -30.55 -0.64
C ASP A 179 -0.41 -31.75 -1.13
N GLN A 180 -1.05 -32.90 -1.39
CA GLN A 180 -0.36 -34.18 -1.65
C GLN A 180 0.05 -34.45 -3.13
N ASP A 181 -0.45 -33.70 -4.13
CA ASP A 181 -0.40 -34.12 -5.55
C ASP A 181 0.46 -33.26 -6.52
N LYS A 182 1.35 -32.39 -6.03
CA LYS A 182 2.14 -31.47 -6.87
C LYS A 182 3.52 -32.03 -7.28
N ALA A 183 4.02 -31.65 -8.46
CA ALA A 183 5.33 -32.09 -8.95
C ALA A 183 6.51 -31.32 -8.32
N TYR A 184 7.27 -32.00 -7.47
CA TYR A 184 8.51 -31.48 -6.90
C TYR A 184 9.74 -32.20 -7.45
N GLY A 185 10.74 -31.43 -7.90
CA GLY A 185 12.01 -31.99 -8.38
C GLY A 185 13.05 -30.92 -8.68
N PRO A 186 14.31 -31.32 -8.93
CA PRO A 186 15.41 -30.40 -9.20
C PRO A 186 15.22 -29.63 -10.51
N SER A 187 15.89 -28.48 -10.62
CA SER A 187 15.78 -27.57 -11.77
C SER A 187 16.08 -28.25 -13.11
N ALA A 188 15.37 -27.83 -14.15
CA ALA A 188 15.57 -28.34 -15.50
C ALA A 188 16.89 -27.81 -16.09
N VAL A 189 17.63 -28.65 -16.81
CA VAL A 189 18.89 -28.24 -17.44
C VAL A 189 18.66 -27.99 -18.93
N VAL A 190 18.85 -26.75 -19.36
CA VAL A 190 18.64 -26.31 -20.76
C VAL A 190 20.00 -26.13 -21.45
N THR A 191 20.23 -26.85 -22.55
CA THR A 191 21.51 -26.84 -23.29
C THR A 191 21.30 -26.71 -24.79
N THR A 192 21.89 -25.69 -25.42
CA THR A 192 21.99 -25.64 -26.89
C THR A 192 23.07 -26.60 -27.37
N LEU A 193 22.71 -27.55 -28.22
CA LEU A 193 23.61 -28.58 -28.70
C LEU A 193 24.63 -27.99 -29.69
N ALA A 194 25.91 -28.00 -29.32
CA ALA A 194 26.98 -27.57 -30.23
C ALA A 194 27.31 -28.64 -31.30
N SER A 195 26.89 -29.89 -31.10
CA SER A 195 27.04 -31.02 -32.04
C SER A 195 25.95 -32.06 -31.77
N ALA A 196 25.72 -32.99 -32.71
CA ALA A 196 24.64 -33.97 -32.56
C ALA A 196 24.83 -34.89 -31.33
N ALA A 197 23.91 -34.82 -30.38
CA ALA A 197 23.91 -35.59 -29.13
C ALA A 197 22.45 -35.78 -28.64
N HIS A 198 22.20 -36.85 -27.87
CA HIS A 198 20.89 -37.18 -27.28
C HIS A 198 19.68 -37.14 -28.24
N GLY A 199 19.91 -37.35 -29.53
CA GLY A 199 18.87 -37.35 -30.58
C GLY A 199 18.61 -36.00 -31.23
N GLY A 200 19.26 -34.91 -30.77
CA GLY A 200 19.21 -33.58 -31.38
C GLY A 200 20.42 -33.29 -32.30
N SER A 201 20.26 -32.28 -33.16
CA SER A 201 21.28 -31.76 -34.07
C SER A 201 21.98 -30.51 -33.52
N ALA A 202 23.12 -30.15 -34.11
CA ALA A 202 23.80 -28.90 -33.75
C ALA A 202 22.87 -27.70 -34.00
N GLY A 203 22.65 -26.88 -32.97
CA GLY A 203 21.73 -25.74 -32.96
C GLY A 203 20.36 -26.04 -32.33
N ASP A 204 20.03 -27.29 -32.02
CA ASP A 204 18.83 -27.64 -31.26
C ASP A 204 19.02 -27.35 -29.77
N VAL A 205 17.92 -27.18 -29.03
CA VAL A 205 17.94 -26.97 -27.57
C VAL A 205 17.43 -28.23 -26.87
N GLU A 206 18.22 -28.79 -25.98
CA GLU A 206 17.88 -29.92 -25.11
C GLU A 206 17.44 -29.42 -23.72
N ILE A 207 16.32 -29.91 -23.21
CA ILE A 207 15.80 -29.65 -21.86
C ILE A 207 15.75 -30.98 -21.09
N GLN A 208 16.53 -31.09 -20.03
CA GLN A 208 16.60 -32.28 -19.19
C GLN A 208 15.80 -32.11 -17.90
N LEU A 209 15.03 -33.14 -17.55
CA LEU A 209 14.15 -33.19 -16.37
C LEU A 209 14.46 -34.40 -15.50
N ASP A 210 14.14 -34.28 -14.20
CA ASP A 210 14.09 -35.42 -13.30
C ASP A 210 13.06 -36.46 -13.74
N SER A 211 13.33 -37.73 -13.47
CA SER A 211 12.48 -38.83 -13.95
C SER A 211 11.08 -38.84 -13.36
N ASP A 212 10.89 -38.32 -12.16
CA ASP A 212 9.57 -38.31 -11.51
C ASP A 212 8.77 -37.07 -11.93
N VAL A 213 9.43 -35.91 -12.09
CA VAL A 213 8.82 -34.71 -12.72
C VAL A 213 8.38 -35.01 -14.16
N ALA A 214 9.22 -35.69 -14.95
CA ALA A 214 8.87 -36.03 -16.33
C ALA A 214 7.66 -36.99 -16.42
N LYS A 215 7.52 -37.93 -15.47
CA LYS A 215 6.34 -38.82 -15.41
C LYS A 215 5.08 -38.05 -14.98
N HIS A 216 5.19 -37.14 -14.01
CA HIS A 216 4.06 -36.31 -13.55
C HIS A 216 3.52 -35.43 -14.68
N LEU A 217 4.38 -34.66 -15.33
CA LEU A 217 3.98 -33.82 -16.48
C LEU A 217 3.41 -34.62 -17.64
N GLN A 218 3.97 -35.82 -17.89
CA GLN A 218 3.42 -36.74 -18.88
C GLN A 218 2.01 -37.21 -18.51
N SER A 219 1.76 -37.53 -17.24
CA SER A 219 0.44 -37.94 -16.75
C SER A 219 -0.55 -36.78 -16.87
N LEU A 220 -0.20 -35.61 -16.33
CA LEU A 220 -1.00 -34.39 -16.33
C LEU A 220 -1.49 -34.04 -17.74
N LEU A 221 -0.57 -33.87 -18.70
CA LEU A 221 -0.92 -33.46 -20.06
C LEU A 221 -1.68 -34.53 -20.85
N SER A 222 -1.48 -35.81 -20.56
CA SER A 222 -2.22 -36.89 -21.23
C SER A 222 -3.62 -37.10 -20.67
N GLY A 223 -3.84 -36.73 -19.41
CA GLY A 223 -5.12 -36.84 -18.70
C GLY A 223 -6.03 -35.61 -18.81
N SER A 224 -5.48 -34.45 -19.18
CA SER A 224 -6.18 -33.16 -19.23
C SER A 224 -6.98 -32.95 -20.52
N ASP A 225 -8.14 -32.28 -20.45
CA ASP A 225 -8.88 -31.83 -21.65
C ASP A 225 -8.30 -30.53 -22.21
N ASN A 226 -7.16 -30.66 -22.89
CA ASN A 226 -6.41 -29.51 -23.43
C ASN A 226 -7.04 -28.90 -24.69
N ASN A 227 -8.25 -29.30 -25.10
CA ASN A 227 -8.89 -28.74 -26.30
C ASN A 227 -9.94 -27.67 -26.01
N ASN A 228 -10.21 -27.41 -24.73
CA ASN A 228 -11.30 -26.54 -24.29
C ASN A 228 -10.87 -25.73 -23.06
N CYS A 229 -10.18 -24.61 -23.30
CA CYS A 229 -9.79 -23.65 -22.27
C CYS A 229 -10.09 -22.22 -22.74
N ASP A 230 -10.46 -21.33 -21.82
CA ASP A 230 -10.97 -19.99 -22.13
C ASP A 230 -10.01 -19.15 -23.01
N VAL A 231 -8.70 -19.37 -22.90
CA VAL A 231 -7.70 -18.62 -23.68
C VAL A 231 -7.48 -19.18 -25.08
N GLY A 232 -7.76 -20.47 -25.29
CA GLY A 232 -7.65 -21.10 -26.61
C GLY A 232 -8.73 -20.60 -27.57
N ASP A 233 -9.95 -20.39 -27.08
CA ASP A 233 -11.14 -20.05 -27.88
C ASP A 233 -11.25 -18.55 -28.19
N ASP A 234 -10.85 -17.68 -27.26
CA ASP A 234 -10.95 -16.22 -27.44
C ASP A 234 -9.92 -15.67 -28.44
N PHE A 235 -8.79 -16.36 -28.63
CA PHE A 235 -7.66 -15.84 -29.41
C PHE A 235 -7.49 -16.53 -30.78
N PHE A 236 -7.83 -17.82 -30.89
CA PHE A 236 -7.74 -18.57 -32.15
C PHE A 236 -9.13 -18.98 -32.64
N ASN A 237 -9.89 -18.00 -33.15
CA ASN A 237 -11.13 -18.29 -33.85
C ASN A 237 -10.84 -19.17 -35.09
N SER A 238 -11.22 -20.43 -35.00
CA SER A 238 -11.11 -21.48 -36.02
C SER A 238 -9.73 -22.16 -36.17
N ASN A 239 -9.79 -23.49 -36.30
CA ASN A 239 -8.76 -24.48 -36.68
C ASN A 239 -7.92 -24.10 -37.93
N THR A 240 -7.30 -22.92 -37.97
CA THR A 240 -6.67 -22.35 -39.17
C THR A 240 -5.21 -22.00 -38.97
N ILE A 241 -4.70 -22.11 -37.74
CA ILE A 241 -3.29 -21.86 -37.43
C ILE A 241 -2.64 -23.19 -37.10
N HIS A 242 -2.07 -23.82 -38.14
CA HIS A 242 -1.31 -25.06 -38.04
C HIS A 242 0.15 -24.79 -38.43
N THR A 243 1.05 -24.84 -37.46
CA THR A 243 2.46 -24.98 -37.76
C THR A 243 2.76 -26.47 -37.91
N ARG A 244 2.85 -26.98 -39.15
CA ARG A 244 3.17 -28.39 -39.45
C ARG A 244 2.30 -29.40 -38.65
N ASP A 245 0.98 -29.26 -38.77
CA ASP A 245 -0.05 -30.12 -38.12
C ASP A 245 -0.21 -29.99 -36.59
N LEU A 246 0.41 -29.01 -35.93
CA LEU A 246 0.16 -28.69 -34.51
C LEU A 246 -0.99 -27.70 -34.31
N ALA A 247 -1.92 -28.00 -33.39
CA ALA A 247 -3.00 -27.11 -32.98
C ALA A 247 -2.53 -26.19 -31.84
N MET A 248 -2.34 -24.90 -32.13
CA MET A 248 -1.77 -23.96 -31.15
C MET A 248 -2.69 -23.66 -29.96
N SER A 249 -4.00 -23.82 -30.13
CA SER A 249 -4.96 -23.76 -29.02
C SER A 249 -4.68 -24.86 -27.99
N SER A 250 -4.46 -26.11 -28.43
CA SER A 250 -4.15 -27.23 -27.54
C SER A 250 -2.83 -27.06 -26.80
N VAL A 251 -1.82 -26.48 -27.47
CA VAL A 251 -0.53 -26.15 -26.86
C VAL A 251 -0.70 -25.06 -25.78
N THR A 252 -1.49 -24.02 -26.07
CA THR A 252 -1.76 -22.92 -25.14
C THR A 252 -2.53 -23.42 -23.91
N CYS A 253 -3.55 -24.26 -24.10
CA CYS A 253 -4.32 -24.85 -22.99
C CYS A 253 -3.47 -25.82 -22.14
N GLY A 254 -2.66 -26.67 -22.77
CA GLY A 254 -1.76 -27.54 -22.03
C GLY A 254 -0.76 -26.76 -21.17
N ALA A 255 -0.30 -25.59 -21.63
CA ALA A 255 0.59 -24.73 -20.86
C ALA A 255 -0.09 -24.12 -19.62
N GLN A 256 -1.40 -23.85 -19.68
CA GLN A 256 -2.16 -23.37 -18.52
C GLN A 256 -2.27 -24.44 -17.44
N ASN A 257 -2.54 -25.69 -17.83
CA ASN A 257 -2.64 -26.80 -16.89
C ASN A 257 -1.32 -27.06 -16.18
N ILE A 258 -0.18 -26.93 -16.88
CA ILE A 258 1.15 -27.03 -16.25
C ILE A 258 1.40 -25.89 -15.26
N LEU A 259 0.97 -24.66 -15.57
CA LEU A 259 1.13 -23.52 -14.66
C LEU A 259 0.28 -23.68 -13.40
N ALA A 260 -0.96 -24.14 -13.54
CA ALA A 260 -1.87 -24.34 -12.41
C ALA A 260 -1.45 -25.51 -11.51
N ASP A 261 -0.90 -26.59 -12.07
CA ASP A 261 -0.35 -27.72 -11.31
C ASP A 261 0.97 -27.38 -10.62
N GLY A 262 1.85 -26.66 -11.33
CA GLY A 262 3.19 -26.36 -10.86
C GLY A 262 3.25 -25.19 -9.87
N ILE A 263 2.30 -24.26 -9.87
CA ILE A 263 2.32 -23.09 -8.98
C ILE A 263 1.37 -23.32 -7.81
N ASN A 264 1.82 -23.02 -6.58
CA ASN A 264 1.03 -23.15 -5.35
C ASN A 264 1.23 -21.93 -4.43
N GLY A 265 0.54 -21.88 -3.29
CA GLY A 265 0.68 -20.77 -2.32
C GLY A 265 2.10 -20.57 -1.78
N ASP A 266 2.92 -21.63 -1.74
CA ASP A 266 4.31 -21.60 -1.27
C ASP A 266 5.32 -21.21 -2.35
N GLY A 267 4.90 -21.08 -3.61
CA GLY A 267 5.74 -20.67 -4.74
C GLY A 267 5.59 -21.57 -5.97
N PHE A 268 6.71 -21.88 -6.61
CA PHE A 268 6.78 -22.67 -7.84
C PHE A 268 8.07 -23.47 -7.89
N PRO A 269 8.13 -24.60 -8.61
CA PRO A 269 9.34 -25.39 -8.69
C PRO A 269 10.26 -24.87 -9.80
N ASP A 270 11.55 -24.83 -9.51
CA ASP A 270 12.59 -24.33 -10.42
C ASP A 270 12.67 -25.09 -11.76
N TRP A 271 12.11 -26.30 -11.86
CA TRP A 271 12.08 -27.04 -13.12
C TRP A 271 11.19 -26.40 -14.19
N LEU A 272 10.28 -25.51 -13.79
CA LEU A 272 9.34 -24.82 -14.69
C LEU A 272 9.87 -23.47 -15.19
N LEU A 273 10.84 -22.85 -14.50
CA LEU A 273 11.29 -21.49 -14.79
C LEU A 273 12.25 -21.45 -16.00
N MET A 274 11.84 -20.81 -17.11
CA MET A 274 12.68 -20.69 -18.33
C MET A 274 12.69 -19.27 -18.92
N ALA A 275 13.87 -18.71 -19.21
CA ALA A 275 13.96 -17.35 -19.74
C ALA A 275 13.75 -17.26 -21.26
N PRO A 276 13.12 -16.19 -21.80
CA PRO A 276 12.84 -16.05 -23.24
C PRO A 276 14.10 -16.04 -24.12
N ILE A 277 15.24 -15.54 -23.60
CA ILE A 277 16.50 -15.52 -24.34
C ILE A 277 17.09 -16.92 -24.57
N GLN A 278 16.66 -17.92 -23.80
CA GLN A 278 17.09 -19.32 -23.96
C GLN A 278 16.27 -20.06 -25.02
N LEU A 279 15.07 -19.58 -25.35
CA LEU A 279 14.16 -20.15 -26.36
C LEU A 279 13.65 -19.04 -27.31
N PRO A 280 14.51 -18.49 -28.20
CA PRO A 280 14.15 -17.34 -29.04
C PRO A 280 13.26 -17.76 -30.22
N TRP A 281 11.98 -18.01 -29.95
CA TRP A 281 10.98 -18.39 -30.96
C TRP A 281 10.86 -17.32 -32.06
N THR A 282 10.75 -17.77 -33.31
CA THR A 282 10.69 -16.86 -34.48
C THR A 282 9.47 -17.02 -35.34
N ASN A 283 8.85 -18.19 -35.30
CA ASN A 283 7.61 -18.39 -36.02
C ASN A 283 6.53 -17.51 -35.36
N ALA A 284 5.98 -16.58 -36.12
CA ALA A 284 5.04 -15.60 -35.62
C ALA A 284 3.83 -16.22 -34.89
N GLU A 285 3.38 -17.40 -35.31
CA GLU A 285 2.24 -18.10 -34.70
C GLU A 285 2.63 -18.73 -33.35
N VAL A 286 3.85 -19.25 -33.24
CA VAL A 286 4.39 -19.77 -31.97
C VAL A 286 4.67 -18.63 -31.00
N VAL A 287 5.24 -17.52 -31.49
CA VAL A 287 5.48 -16.30 -30.68
C VAL A 287 4.16 -15.71 -30.18
N ALA A 288 3.13 -15.71 -31.02
CA ALA A 288 1.78 -15.30 -30.61
C ALA A 288 1.24 -16.23 -29.51
N GLY A 289 1.36 -17.56 -29.66
CA GLY A 289 0.96 -18.52 -28.63
C GLY A 289 1.69 -18.30 -27.30
N VAL A 290 3.02 -18.12 -27.33
CA VAL A 290 3.83 -17.83 -26.14
C VAL A 290 3.38 -16.52 -25.47
N GLN A 291 3.19 -15.45 -26.25
CA GLN A 291 2.78 -14.16 -25.72
C GLN A 291 1.36 -14.20 -25.14
N THR A 292 0.49 -15.04 -25.69
CA THR A 292 -0.87 -15.27 -25.17
C THR A 292 -0.82 -15.95 -23.81
N VAL A 293 -0.03 -17.03 -23.65
CA VAL A 293 0.13 -17.70 -22.34
C VAL A 293 0.78 -16.74 -21.33
N ILE A 294 1.79 -15.97 -21.73
CA ILE A 294 2.42 -14.96 -20.87
C ILE A 294 1.41 -13.90 -20.41
N THR A 295 0.61 -13.38 -21.34
CA THR A 295 -0.37 -12.33 -21.02
C THR A 295 -1.44 -12.88 -20.09
N TRP A 296 -1.90 -14.11 -20.32
CA TRP A 296 -2.83 -14.77 -19.41
C TRP A 296 -2.22 -15.02 -18.03
N ALA A 297 -0.98 -15.50 -17.95
CA ALA A 297 -0.29 -15.77 -16.68
C ALA A 297 -0.07 -14.47 -15.88
N LEU A 298 0.25 -13.35 -16.55
CA LEU A 298 0.41 -12.04 -15.91
C LEU A 298 -0.93 -11.43 -15.47
N ASN A 299 -1.98 -11.60 -16.27
CA ASN A 299 -3.32 -11.13 -15.91
C ASN A 299 -3.96 -12.02 -14.83
N SER A 300 -3.51 -13.27 -14.72
CA SER A 300 -3.90 -14.23 -13.69
C SER A 300 -2.82 -14.36 -12.61
N ALA A 301 -1.88 -13.41 -12.53
CA ALA A 301 -0.71 -13.48 -11.65
C ALA A 301 -1.10 -13.67 -10.21
N THR A 302 -2.06 -12.86 -9.75
CA THR A 302 -2.61 -13.00 -8.41
C THR A 302 -3.25 -14.38 -8.23
N ARG A 303 -3.92 -14.92 -9.25
CA ARG A 303 -4.67 -16.19 -9.20
C ARG A 303 -3.82 -17.45 -9.24
N LEU A 304 -2.62 -17.36 -9.81
CA LEU A 304 -1.67 -18.46 -9.82
C LEU A 304 -0.86 -18.44 -8.52
N ASN A 305 -0.24 -17.29 -8.21
CA ASN A 305 0.35 -16.99 -6.91
C ASN A 305 0.82 -15.51 -6.91
N THR A 306 0.26 -14.68 -6.02
CA THR A 306 0.55 -13.23 -5.88
C THR A 306 1.99 -12.90 -5.51
N ALA A 307 2.73 -13.84 -4.94
CA ALA A 307 4.12 -13.67 -4.53
C ALA A 307 5.12 -13.88 -5.69
N ILE A 308 4.69 -14.45 -6.83
CA ILE A 308 5.56 -14.64 -8.00
C ILE A 308 5.59 -13.35 -8.83
N VAL A 309 6.78 -12.75 -8.98
CA VAL A 309 6.90 -11.47 -9.68
C VAL A 309 6.66 -11.61 -11.18
N PRO A 310 6.24 -10.54 -11.89
CA PRO A 310 5.89 -10.60 -13.31
C PRO A 310 6.96 -11.23 -14.22
N ASN A 311 8.25 -11.07 -13.92
CA ASN A 311 9.32 -11.68 -14.71
C ASN A 311 9.47 -13.19 -14.48
N GLU A 312 9.20 -13.68 -13.27
CA GLU A 312 9.19 -15.12 -12.96
C GLU A 312 7.97 -15.78 -13.60
N LEU A 313 6.79 -15.17 -13.52
CA LEU A 313 5.59 -15.63 -14.23
C LEU A 313 5.78 -15.70 -15.74
N ARG A 314 6.50 -14.74 -16.33
CA ARG A 314 6.90 -14.81 -17.75
C ARG A 314 7.77 -16.02 -18.01
N GLY A 315 8.74 -16.31 -17.14
CA GLY A 315 9.64 -17.44 -17.29
C GLY A 315 8.94 -18.80 -17.11
N LEU A 316 8.02 -18.88 -16.14
CA LEU A 316 7.18 -20.05 -15.90
C LEU A 316 6.23 -20.28 -17.08
N ALA A 317 5.62 -19.22 -17.61
CA ALA A 317 4.75 -19.31 -18.78
C ALA A 317 5.52 -19.79 -20.02
N ILE A 318 6.77 -19.38 -20.19
CA ILE A 318 7.64 -19.84 -21.28
C ILE A 318 8.03 -21.30 -21.09
N GLY A 319 8.36 -21.73 -19.87
CA GLY A 319 8.67 -23.13 -19.58
C GLY A 319 7.46 -24.05 -19.73
N ALA A 320 6.30 -23.62 -19.23
CA ALA A 320 5.03 -24.32 -19.40
C ALA A 320 4.66 -24.45 -20.88
N PHE A 321 4.81 -23.37 -21.66
CA PHE A 321 4.58 -23.40 -23.10
C PHE A 321 5.57 -24.33 -23.81
N ALA A 322 6.85 -24.32 -23.42
CA ALA A 322 7.87 -25.20 -24.01
C ALA A 322 7.56 -26.68 -23.78
N PHE A 323 7.18 -27.08 -22.55
CA PHE A 323 6.80 -28.46 -22.25
C PHE A 323 5.50 -28.87 -22.94
N SER A 324 4.48 -28.00 -22.94
CA SER A 324 3.26 -28.27 -23.70
C SER A 324 3.53 -28.43 -25.21
N TYR A 325 4.38 -27.56 -25.78
CA TYR A 325 4.79 -27.64 -27.18
C TYR A 325 5.54 -28.95 -27.48
N ILE A 326 6.46 -29.37 -26.61
CA ILE A 326 7.18 -30.65 -26.72
C ILE A 326 6.22 -31.84 -26.69
N TYR A 327 5.25 -31.85 -25.77
CA TYR A 327 4.28 -32.94 -25.67
C TYR A 327 3.43 -33.05 -26.94
N TYR A 328 2.92 -31.94 -27.45
CA TYR A 328 2.09 -31.94 -28.66
C TYR A 328 2.88 -32.11 -29.95
N SER A 329 4.17 -31.79 -29.97
CA SER A 329 5.04 -32.00 -31.13
C SER A 329 5.59 -33.43 -31.21
N ASN A 330 5.91 -34.02 -30.05
CA ASN A 330 6.65 -35.29 -29.97
C ASN A 330 5.81 -36.44 -29.38
N GLY A 331 4.61 -36.15 -28.85
CA GLY A 331 3.67 -37.10 -28.24
C GLY A 331 4.03 -37.57 -26.83
N LYS A 332 5.10 -37.04 -26.23
CA LYS A 332 5.56 -37.43 -24.89
C LYS A 332 6.51 -36.41 -24.24
N ILE A 333 6.55 -36.42 -22.91
CA ILE A 333 7.57 -35.79 -22.07
C ILE A 333 8.51 -36.90 -21.56
N ALA A 334 9.82 -36.66 -21.63
CA ALA A 334 10.85 -37.58 -21.16
C ALA A 334 11.86 -36.85 -20.27
N THR A 335 12.87 -37.56 -19.76
CA THR A 335 13.98 -36.94 -19.01
C THR A 335 14.91 -36.10 -19.87
N SER A 336 14.88 -36.26 -21.20
CA SER A 336 15.60 -35.43 -22.18
C SER A 336 14.64 -35.11 -23.33
N ASN A 337 14.45 -33.82 -23.60
CA ASN A 337 13.49 -33.30 -24.56
C ASN A 337 14.16 -32.31 -25.51
N ILE A 338 13.95 -32.46 -26.82
CA ILE A 338 14.63 -31.64 -27.84
C ILE A 338 13.64 -30.68 -28.52
N ILE A 339 14.00 -29.39 -28.57
CA ILE A 339 13.35 -28.36 -29.39
C ILE A 339 14.24 -28.07 -30.62
N PRO A 340 13.74 -28.25 -31.85
CA PRO A 340 14.53 -28.01 -33.05
C PRO A 340 14.95 -26.54 -33.19
N GLY A 341 16.24 -26.29 -33.46
CA GLY A 341 16.79 -24.94 -33.62
C GLY A 341 16.17 -24.17 -34.78
N SER A 342 15.61 -24.87 -35.77
CA SER A 342 14.85 -24.27 -36.87
C SER A 342 13.55 -23.57 -36.45
N SER A 343 13.06 -23.84 -35.23
CA SER A 343 11.92 -23.13 -34.64
C SER A 343 12.33 -21.85 -33.90
N LEU A 344 13.64 -21.58 -33.79
CA LEU A 344 14.27 -20.50 -33.00
C LEU A 344 15.18 -19.60 -33.89
N GLN A 345 15.47 -18.34 -33.53
CA GLN A 345 16.20 -17.39 -34.41
C GLN A 345 17.71 -17.63 -34.45
N GLY A 346 18.25 -17.69 -35.68
CA GLY A 346 19.66 -17.37 -35.97
C GLY A 346 20.68 -18.46 -35.66
N GLY A 347 20.86 -19.41 -36.58
CA GLY A 347 22.19 -19.97 -36.81
C GLY A 347 23.19 -18.90 -37.29
N ALA A 348 24.48 -19.16 -37.15
CA ALA A 348 25.60 -18.22 -37.00
C ALA A 348 25.87 -17.07 -38.02
N THR A 349 25.02 -16.74 -39.01
CA THR A 349 25.32 -15.65 -39.97
C THR A 349 24.06 -15.13 -40.69
N ALA A 350 23.70 -13.83 -40.60
CA ALA A 350 23.21 -13.00 -41.75
C ALA A 350 22.56 -11.64 -41.35
N THR A 351 22.94 -10.59 -42.09
CA THR A 351 22.44 -9.20 -42.14
C THR A 351 21.88 -8.87 -43.55
N GLU A 352 21.01 -7.85 -43.65
CA GLU A 352 20.48 -7.10 -44.84
C GLU A 352 19.26 -7.67 -45.62
N CYS A 353 18.29 -6.88 -46.13
CA CYS A 353 18.40 -5.77 -47.11
C CYS A 353 17.11 -4.86 -47.16
N PRO A 354 16.97 -3.82 -48.03
CA PRO A 354 16.46 -2.48 -47.69
C PRO A 354 15.13 -2.10 -48.37
N LEU A 355 14.22 -1.47 -47.63
CA LEU A 355 13.05 -0.75 -48.13
C LEU A 355 12.85 0.52 -47.29
N GLN A 356 12.86 1.69 -47.92
CA GLN A 356 12.86 2.98 -47.22
C GLN A 356 11.48 3.30 -46.63
N THR A 357 11.46 3.53 -45.33
CA THR A 357 10.35 4.06 -44.55
C THR A 357 10.76 5.43 -44.02
N ALA A 358 9.94 6.46 -44.24
CA ALA A 358 10.16 7.77 -43.62
C ALA A 358 9.24 7.88 -42.40
N VAL A 359 9.84 8.28 -41.28
CA VAL A 359 9.15 8.50 -40.02
C VAL A 359 8.80 9.98 -39.95
N GLN A 360 7.50 10.32 -39.96
CA GLN A 360 7.05 11.67 -39.73
C GLN A 360 6.72 11.82 -38.24
N CYS A 361 7.52 12.64 -37.56
CA CYS A 361 7.40 12.87 -36.12
C CYS A 361 6.91 14.29 -35.84
N GLY A 362 5.90 14.42 -34.98
CA GLY A 362 5.57 15.68 -34.31
C GLY A 362 6.14 15.66 -32.89
N ALA A 363 6.78 16.74 -32.46
CA ALA A 363 7.20 16.92 -31.08
C ALA A 363 6.28 17.93 -30.40
N ASN A 364 5.69 17.56 -29.25
CA ASN A 364 4.97 18.48 -28.39
C ASN A 364 5.79 18.69 -27.13
N CYS A 365 6.33 19.90 -26.97
CA CYS A 365 7.25 20.23 -25.90
C CYS A 365 6.56 21.09 -24.83
N GLY A 366 6.51 20.58 -23.60
CA GLY A 366 6.21 21.37 -22.40
C GLY A 366 7.48 22.05 -21.88
N VAL A 367 7.36 23.32 -21.47
CA VAL A 367 8.41 24.02 -20.71
C VAL A 367 8.05 23.91 -19.24
N HIS A 368 8.95 23.37 -18.41
CA HIS A 368 8.78 23.44 -16.97
C HIS A 368 8.98 24.91 -16.53
N SER A 369 7.99 25.51 -15.88
CA SER A 369 8.06 26.93 -15.53
C SER A 369 9.04 27.25 -14.37
N TRP A 370 9.63 26.23 -13.75
CA TRP A 370 10.51 26.33 -12.58
C TRP A 370 11.99 26.03 -12.85
N ALA A 371 12.34 25.52 -14.04
CA ALA A 371 13.71 25.26 -14.49
C ALA A 371 13.79 25.43 -16.02
N PRO A 372 14.93 25.83 -16.61
CA PRO A 372 15.06 25.98 -18.06
C PRO A 372 15.21 24.60 -18.75
N GLN A 373 14.18 23.75 -18.65
CA GLN A 373 14.13 22.42 -19.26
C GLN A 373 12.84 22.24 -20.09
N PHE A 374 12.96 21.47 -21.17
CA PHE A 374 11.87 21.12 -22.08
C PHE A 374 11.62 19.62 -21.98
N ASP A 375 10.36 19.22 -21.75
CA ASP A 375 9.90 17.84 -21.90
C ASP A 375 9.17 17.71 -23.25
N CYS A 376 9.75 16.99 -24.18
CA CYS A 376 9.24 16.87 -25.55
C CYS A 376 8.73 15.45 -25.80
N THR A 377 7.41 15.29 -25.92
CA THR A 377 6.83 14.03 -26.40
C THR A 377 6.89 14.01 -27.92
N THR A 378 7.64 13.05 -28.48
CA THR A 378 7.76 12.88 -29.92
C THR A 378 6.89 11.72 -30.38
N THR A 379 5.81 12.01 -31.12
CA THR A 379 4.96 10.99 -31.74
C THR A 379 5.38 10.80 -33.18
N CYS A 380 5.87 9.61 -33.48
CA CYS A 380 6.40 9.24 -34.78
C CYS A 380 5.46 8.25 -35.46
N SER A 381 5.06 8.56 -36.70
CA SER A 381 4.32 7.63 -37.56
C SER A 381 5.15 7.28 -38.78
N THR A 382 5.23 5.98 -39.08
CA THR A 382 5.96 5.49 -40.26
C THR A 382 5.02 5.49 -41.46
N VAL A 383 5.34 6.29 -42.47
CA VAL A 383 4.57 6.37 -43.73
C VAL A 383 5.32 5.59 -44.82
N THR A 384 4.63 4.65 -45.47
CA THR A 384 5.21 3.84 -46.55
C THR A 384 4.64 4.25 -47.91
N SER A 385 5.28 5.23 -48.56
CA SER A 385 5.24 5.37 -50.03
C SER A 385 6.40 6.24 -50.50
N CYS A 386 6.74 6.12 -51.78
CA CYS A 386 7.79 6.86 -52.49
C CYS A 386 7.55 8.39 -52.61
N ASP A 387 6.63 8.99 -51.84
CA ASP A 387 6.13 10.35 -52.05
C ASP A 387 6.38 11.33 -50.88
N ALA A 388 7.56 11.31 -50.26
CA ALA A 388 7.93 12.33 -49.27
C ALA A 388 8.06 13.74 -49.90
N GLN A 389 7.55 14.79 -49.23
CA GLN A 389 7.90 16.18 -49.54
C GLN A 389 8.51 16.92 -48.36
N SER A 390 9.54 17.71 -48.66
CA SER A 390 10.43 18.40 -47.74
C SER A 390 9.83 19.66 -47.13
N THR A 391 10.09 19.91 -45.86
CA THR A 391 10.18 21.30 -45.35
C THR A 391 11.32 21.42 -44.34
N ILE A 392 12.13 22.46 -44.56
CA ILE A 392 13.35 22.77 -43.82
C ILE A 392 12.98 23.73 -42.68
N THR A 393 13.43 23.43 -41.46
CA THR A 393 13.63 24.45 -40.42
C THR A 393 15.10 24.46 -40.05
N THR A 394 15.74 25.61 -40.24
CA THR A 394 17.17 25.80 -39.98
C THR A 394 17.36 26.15 -38.50
N THR A 395 17.93 25.26 -37.71
CA THR A 395 18.62 25.61 -36.46
C THR A 395 20.12 25.46 -36.70
N ALA A 396 20.86 26.55 -36.57
CA ALA A 396 22.31 26.54 -36.71
C ALA A 396 22.94 25.96 -35.44
N THR A 397 23.39 24.71 -35.48
CA THR A 397 24.26 24.14 -34.45
C THR A 397 25.71 24.45 -34.81
N ARG A 398 26.43 25.21 -33.97
CA ARG A 398 27.90 25.20 -34.00
C ARG A 398 28.37 23.98 -33.23
N THR A 399 29.02 23.05 -33.92
CA THR A 399 29.77 21.97 -33.29
C THR A 399 31.04 22.54 -32.66
N PHE A 400 31.19 22.41 -31.34
CA PHE A 400 32.51 22.46 -30.71
C PHE A 400 32.95 21.01 -30.48
N THR A 401 34.06 20.64 -31.13
CA THR A 401 34.75 19.38 -30.86
C THR A 401 35.47 19.53 -29.52
N ALA A 402 35.14 18.69 -28.53
CA ALA A 402 35.88 18.60 -27.29
C ALA A 402 37.36 18.26 -27.62
N GLY A 403 38.27 19.14 -27.22
CA GLY A 403 39.70 18.94 -27.35
C GLY A 403 40.15 17.81 -26.44
N SER A 404 40.92 16.88 -26.98
CA SER A 404 41.63 15.86 -26.20
C SER A 404 42.71 16.49 -25.34
N VAL A 405 42.69 16.20 -24.04
CA VAL A 405 43.86 16.40 -23.17
C VAL A 405 44.10 15.13 -22.38
N SER A 406 45.22 14.47 -22.66
CA SER A 406 45.85 13.53 -21.74
C SER A 406 46.70 14.32 -20.74
N THR A 407 46.71 13.93 -19.46
CA THR A 407 47.94 13.74 -18.67
C THR A 407 47.63 13.07 -17.32
N SER A 408 48.58 12.25 -16.88
CA SER A 408 48.56 11.32 -15.75
C SER A 408 48.85 11.94 -14.37
N SER A 409 48.04 11.55 -13.37
CA SER A 409 48.24 11.25 -11.92
C SER A 409 49.23 12.05 -11.03
N PRO A 410 48.88 12.35 -9.74
CA PRO A 410 48.97 11.36 -8.64
C PRO A 410 47.86 11.36 -7.53
N SER A 411 47.62 10.13 -7.03
CA SER A 411 46.94 9.60 -5.82
C SER A 411 46.17 10.49 -4.80
N GLY A 412 44.85 10.34 -4.85
CA GLY A 412 43.82 10.47 -3.81
C GLY A 412 42.49 10.11 -4.51
N GLY A 413 41.80 9.03 -4.12
CA GLY A 413 40.82 8.34 -4.98
C GLY A 413 39.66 9.23 -5.48
N LYS A 414 39.69 9.59 -6.77
CA LYS A 414 38.65 10.34 -7.49
C LYS A 414 37.79 9.42 -8.39
N GLY A 415 37.52 8.20 -7.95
CA GLY A 415 36.66 7.30 -8.71
C GLY A 415 35.21 7.72 -8.59
N GLN A 416 34.39 7.29 -9.56
CA GLN A 416 32.94 7.47 -9.51
C GLN A 416 32.35 6.64 -8.36
N GLN A 417 31.29 7.14 -7.75
CA GLN A 417 30.58 6.63 -6.58
C GLN A 417 29.07 6.72 -6.81
N ILE A 418 28.30 6.05 -5.96
CA ILE A 418 26.85 6.01 -5.95
C ILE A 418 26.34 6.78 -4.72
N ALA A 419 25.35 7.63 -4.92
CA ALA A 419 24.62 8.30 -3.85
C ALA A 419 23.14 8.05 -4.09
N MET A 420 22.39 7.70 -3.03
CA MET A 420 20.99 7.27 -3.16
C MET A 420 20.06 8.27 -2.48
N ALA A 421 19.13 8.85 -3.24
CA ALA A 421 17.95 9.54 -2.73
C ALA A 421 16.94 8.49 -2.21
N SER A 422 17.22 7.93 -1.03
CA SER A 422 16.50 6.79 -0.44
C SER A 422 15.23 7.20 0.31
N TYR A 423 14.22 7.71 -0.40
CA TYR A 423 12.92 8.13 0.19
C TYR A 423 11.98 6.93 0.45
N ILE A 424 12.57 5.81 0.85
CA ILE A 424 11.89 4.55 1.11
C ILE A 424 11.50 4.54 2.59
N ASN A 425 10.20 4.41 2.87
CA ASN A 425 9.72 4.31 4.25
C ASN A 425 10.29 3.03 4.91
N PRO A 426 11.04 3.13 6.04
CA PRO A 426 11.66 1.97 6.68
C PRO A 426 10.69 0.88 7.11
N LEU A 427 9.45 1.22 7.46
CA LEU A 427 8.40 0.26 7.78
C LEU A 427 7.82 -0.43 6.54
N ALA A 428 7.73 0.30 5.43
CA ALA A 428 7.16 -0.25 4.20
C ALA A 428 8.12 -1.23 3.51
N ASP A 429 9.42 -0.96 3.54
CA ASP A 429 10.44 -1.87 3.01
C ASP A 429 11.72 -1.92 3.88
N PRO A 430 11.69 -2.68 5.00
CA PRO A 430 12.88 -2.89 5.84
C PRO A 430 14.02 -3.61 5.10
N ALA A 431 13.70 -4.40 4.07
CA ALA A 431 14.67 -5.20 3.33
C ALA A 431 15.53 -4.32 2.40
N ALA A 432 14.95 -3.31 1.75
CA ALA A 432 15.68 -2.31 1.00
C ALA A 432 16.74 -1.61 1.87
N TRP A 433 16.38 -1.18 3.08
CA TRP A 433 17.33 -0.56 4.00
C TRP A 433 18.46 -1.49 4.43
N ASN A 434 18.16 -2.77 4.69
CA ASN A 434 19.19 -3.77 4.99
C ASN A 434 20.20 -3.92 3.84
N ARG A 435 19.73 -3.87 2.58
CA ARG A 435 20.59 -3.90 1.39
C ARG A 435 21.43 -2.63 1.26
N LEU A 436 20.81 -1.45 1.30
CA LEU A 436 21.49 -0.15 1.21
C LEU A 436 22.64 -0.02 2.22
N ILE A 437 22.37 -0.40 3.47
CA ILE A 437 23.34 -0.36 4.56
C ILE A 437 24.47 -1.37 4.36
N GLY A 438 24.17 -2.53 3.78
CA GLY A 438 25.09 -3.63 3.55
C GLY A 438 26.01 -3.49 2.33
N TYR A 439 25.64 -2.67 1.33
CA TYR A 439 26.49 -2.43 0.16
C TYR A 439 27.81 -1.74 0.54
N ASP A 440 28.82 -1.86 -0.32
CA ASP A 440 30.16 -1.29 -0.10
C ASP A 440 30.11 0.23 0.13
N SER A 441 30.67 0.71 1.25
CA SER A 441 30.73 2.13 1.63
C SER A 441 31.68 2.95 0.76
N ASP A 442 32.71 2.35 0.16
CA ASP A 442 33.64 3.07 -0.71
C ASP A 442 32.99 3.36 -2.08
N LYS A 443 32.05 2.50 -2.50
CA LYS A 443 31.29 2.64 -3.75
C LYS A 443 29.98 3.39 -3.59
N MET A 444 29.22 3.12 -2.53
CA MET A 444 27.94 3.76 -2.24
C MET A 444 27.97 4.42 -0.86
N PRO A 445 28.67 5.55 -0.69
CA PRO A 445 28.85 6.17 0.63
C PRO A 445 27.63 6.93 1.16
N ILE A 446 26.71 7.40 0.30
CA ILE A 446 25.69 8.39 0.65
C ILE A 446 24.28 7.79 0.58
N LEU A 447 23.50 7.97 1.64
CA LEU A 447 22.08 7.68 1.73
C LEU A 447 21.34 8.94 2.18
N VAL A 448 20.16 9.24 1.63
CA VAL A 448 19.34 10.40 2.05
C VAL A 448 18.14 9.93 2.87
N ALA A 449 17.98 10.45 4.08
CA ALA A 449 16.84 10.22 4.95
C ALA A 449 15.80 11.33 4.77
N ASN A 450 14.52 10.94 4.63
CA ASN A 450 13.40 11.86 4.49
C ASN A 450 12.19 11.32 5.27
N VAL A 451 12.02 11.76 6.53
CA VAL A 451 10.98 11.21 7.43
C VAL A 451 9.58 11.60 6.94
N VAL A 452 9.38 12.91 6.74
CA VAL A 452 8.07 13.47 6.34
C VAL A 452 8.26 14.82 5.64
N ASN A 453 8.99 14.83 4.52
CA ASN A 453 9.49 16.05 3.86
C ASN A 453 10.37 16.90 4.80
N GLY A 454 11.24 16.22 5.56
CA GLY A 454 12.07 16.80 6.60
C GLY A 454 12.24 15.89 7.81
N PRO A 455 12.74 16.43 8.94
CA PRO A 455 13.12 15.66 10.15
C PRO A 455 11.94 15.23 11.05
N ASP A 456 10.73 15.75 10.81
CA ASP A 456 9.58 15.76 11.73
C ASP A 456 9.83 16.56 13.03
N SER A 457 8.93 16.42 14.01
CA SER A 457 8.89 17.10 15.31
C SER A 457 9.33 16.22 16.48
N ALA A 458 9.47 14.92 16.24
CA ALA A 458 9.88 13.92 17.19
C ALA A 458 10.70 12.84 16.48
N VAL A 459 11.46 12.08 17.25
CA VAL A 459 12.19 10.93 16.72
C VAL A 459 11.18 9.89 16.25
N ASP A 460 11.30 9.51 14.98
CA ASP A 460 10.66 8.32 14.44
C ASP A 460 11.57 7.10 14.70
N SER A 461 11.03 6.05 15.32
CA SER A 461 11.81 4.90 15.75
C SER A 461 12.36 4.08 14.59
N ASP A 462 11.63 4.00 13.49
CA ASP A 462 12.01 3.19 12.34
C ASP A 462 13.08 3.89 11.51
N TRP A 463 12.97 5.21 11.37
CA TRP A 463 14.04 6.04 10.83
C TRP A 463 15.29 6.06 11.70
N GLN A 464 15.14 6.14 13.03
CA GLN A 464 16.27 6.12 13.95
C GLN A 464 17.10 4.83 13.83
N ASP A 465 16.44 3.68 13.66
CA ASP A 465 17.11 2.40 13.45
C ASP A 465 17.99 2.42 12.18
N VAL A 466 17.41 2.75 11.03
CA VAL A 466 18.14 2.72 9.75
C VAL A 466 19.25 3.78 9.68
N ILE A 467 19.02 4.98 10.25
CA ILE A 467 20.03 6.05 10.32
C ILE A 467 21.22 5.59 11.17
N THR A 468 20.96 4.99 12.34
CA THR A 468 22.01 4.53 13.24
C THR A 468 22.81 3.38 12.62
N ARG A 469 22.14 2.41 11.98
CA ARG A 469 22.81 1.30 11.30
C ARG A 469 23.60 1.74 10.08
N GLY A 470 23.07 2.68 9.29
CA GLY A 470 23.76 3.27 8.14
C GLY A 470 25.04 4.00 8.55
N ALA A 471 24.96 4.89 9.55
CA ALA A 471 26.15 5.56 10.10
C ALA A 471 27.17 4.54 10.65
N GLY A 472 26.68 3.52 11.38
CA GLY A 472 27.50 2.45 11.94
C GLY A 472 28.22 1.57 10.91
N SER A 473 27.69 1.46 9.68
CA SER A 473 28.36 0.75 8.58
C SER A 473 29.35 1.60 7.79
N GLY A 474 29.56 2.86 8.19
CA GLY A 474 30.47 3.80 7.53
C GLY A 474 29.84 4.60 6.39
N LYS A 475 28.51 4.53 6.23
CA LYS A 475 27.76 5.42 5.32
C LYS A 475 27.64 6.81 5.92
N ILE A 476 27.40 7.78 5.05
CA ILE A 476 27.05 9.16 5.40
C ILE A 476 25.58 9.33 5.08
N VAL A 477 24.76 9.36 6.14
CA VAL A 477 23.31 9.57 6.03
C VAL A 477 23.04 11.08 6.04
N LEU A 478 22.40 11.58 5.00
CA LEU A 478 22.06 13.00 4.83
C LEU A 478 20.60 13.23 5.19
N GLY A 479 20.32 14.24 6.01
CA GLY A 479 18.94 14.69 6.27
C GLY A 479 18.40 15.52 5.12
N TYR A 480 17.20 15.20 4.62
CA TYR A 480 16.50 15.98 3.60
C TYR A 480 16.03 17.33 4.16
N VAL A 481 16.31 18.43 3.46
CA VAL A 481 15.83 19.77 3.80
C VAL A 481 15.30 20.47 2.55
N ARG A 482 14.03 20.88 2.60
CA ARG A 482 13.35 21.56 1.50
C ARG A 482 13.70 23.05 1.45
N THR A 483 14.24 23.53 0.34
CA THR A 483 14.63 24.96 0.19
C THR A 483 13.67 25.81 -0.62
N GLY A 484 12.64 25.23 -1.25
CA GLY A 484 11.54 25.97 -1.87
C GLY A 484 11.95 26.85 -3.04
N TYR A 485 13.08 26.59 -3.68
CA TYR A 485 13.71 27.47 -4.65
C TYR A 485 13.87 28.90 -4.10
N LEU A 486 14.06 29.03 -2.77
CA LEU A 486 14.09 30.29 -2.04
C LEU A 486 12.85 31.19 -2.26
N GLY A 487 11.74 30.62 -2.74
CA GLY A 487 10.52 31.34 -3.11
C GLY A 487 10.61 32.21 -4.35
N VAL A 488 11.68 32.06 -5.15
CA VAL A 488 11.92 32.91 -6.35
C VAL A 488 11.50 32.27 -7.67
N SER A 489 11.13 30.99 -7.64
CA SER A 489 10.55 30.29 -8.79
C SER A 489 9.22 30.92 -9.22
N THR A 490 8.73 30.57 -10.41
CA THR A 490 7.44 31.07 -10.91
C THR A 490 6.24 30.64 -10.07
N GLN A 491 6.33 29.49 -9.39
CA GLN A 491 5.37 28.99 -8.41
C GLN A 491 5.36 29.84 -7.14
N ALA A 492 6.43 30.62 -6.91
CA ALA A 492 6.61 31.49 -5.77
C ALA A 492 6.35 30.77 -4.44
N PHE A 493 6.98 29.60 -4.27
CA PHE A 493 6.83 28.78 -3.07
C PHE A 493 7.03 29.61 -1.80
N LYS A 494 6.26 29.25 -0.79
CA LYS A 494 6.30 29.90 0.52
C LYS A 494 6.90 28.94 1.53
N THR A 495 7.56 29.53 2.53
CA THR A 495 7.87 28.86 3.80
C THR A 495 6.58 28.28 4.40
N ARG A 496 6.73 27.37 5.37
CA ARG A 496 5.61 26.79 6.12
C ARG A 496 4.76 27.84 6.86
N LEU A 497 5.31 29.04 7.08
CA LEU A 497 4.63 30.20 7.66
C LEU A 497 4.04 31.17 6.61
N GLY A 498 4.02 30.78 5.33
CA GLY A 498 3.41 31.57 4.25
C GLY A 498 4.28 32.72 3.71
N SER A 499 5.54 32.84 4.14
CA SER A 499 6.46 33.90 3.68
C SER A 499 7.25 33.49 2.43
N GLY A 500 7.50 34.43 1.53
CA GLY A 500 8.42 34.27 0.40
C GLY A 500 9.73 35.04 0.57
N ASP A 501 9.97 35.60 1.75
CA ASP A 501 11.17 36.38 2.04
C ASP A 501 12.38 35.45 2.25
N LEU A 502 13.54 35.84 1.69
CA LEU A 502 14.75 35.02 1.78
C LEU A 502 15.23 34.79 3.21
N ALA A 503 15.05 35.78 4.10
CA ALA A 503 15.41 35.64 5.51
C ALA A 503 14.58 34.57 6.22
N ASP A 504 13.29 34.49 5.88
CA ASP A 504 12.36 33.53 6.47
C ASP A 504 12.64 32.11 5.91
N TRP A 505 12.98 32.01 4.63
CA TRP A 505 13.51 30.76 4.06
C TRP A 505 14.79 30.32 4.74
N THR A 506 15.72 31.25 5.00
CA THR A 506 16.98 30.94 5.70
C THR A 506 16.70 30.41 7.11
N ALA A 507 15.83 31.07 7.87
CA ALA A 507 15.44 30.63 9.21
C ALA A 507 14.86 29.22 9.20
N GLN A 508 13.93 28.93 8.28
CA GLN A 508 13.32 27.61 8.19
C GLN A 508 14.33 26.53 7.80
N ILE A 509 15.22 26.82 6.84
CA ILE A 509 16.24 25.87 6.39
C ILE A 509 17.18 25.53 7.55
N GLU A 510 17.65 26.54 8.29
CA GLU A 510 18.51 26.32 9.46
C GLU A 510 17.78 25.61 10.60
N GLU A 511 16.49 25.90 10.83
CA GLU A 511 15.64 25.19 11.78
C GLU A 511 15.56 23.70 11.45
N ASP A 512 15.33 23.34 10.18
CA ASP A 512 15.28 21.93 9.75
C ASP A 512 16.65 21.24 9.85
N VAL A 513 17.74 21.93 9.49
CA VAL A 513 19.10 21.44 9.66
C VAL A 513 19.35 21.09 11.13
N ASP A 514 19.11 22.03 12.04
CA ASP A 514 19.35 21.82 13.46
C ASP A 514 18.42 20.77 14.06
N MET A 515 17.19 20.65 13.54
CA MET A 515 16.24 19.62 13.97
C MET A 515 16.72 18.21 13.61
N TRP A 516 17.30 17.99 12.42
CA TRP A 516 17.90 16.69 12.08
C TRP A 516 18.96 16.25 13.11
N TYR A 517 19.88 17.15 13.46
CA TYR A 517 20.91 16.85 14.46
C TYR A 517 20.35 16.76 15.89
N THR A 518 19.29 17.50 16.20
CA THR A 518 18.61 17.43 17.51
C THR A 518 17.93 16.08 17.72
N LEU A 519 17.25 15.56 16.69
CA LEU A 519 16.48 14.32 16.78
C LEU A 519 17.37 13.08 16.62
N TYR A 520 18.33 13.11 15.70
CA TYR A 520 19.10 11.92 15.29
C TYR A 520 20.59 11.97 15.67
N GLY A 521 21.07 13.09 16.20
CA GLY A 521 22.43 13.25 16.73
C GLY A 521 23.52 13.18 15.65
N GLU A 522 24.71 12.72 16.05
CA GLU A 522 25.89 12.59 15.18
C GLU A 522 25.76 11.48 14.11
N ASN A 523 24.69 10.68 14.13
CA ASN A 523 24.43 9.69 13.08
C ASN A 523 23.99 10.33 11.76
N ILE A 524 23.58 11.62 11.78
CA ILE A 524 23.42 12.43 10.58
C ILE A 524 24.79 12.95 10.15
N GLY A 525 25.27 12.47 9.01
CA GLY A 525 26.57 12.85 8.45
C GLY A 525 26.54 14.13 7.61
N GLY A 526 25.36 14.70 7.36
CA GLY A 526 25.22 15.88 6.53
C GLY A 526 23.78 16.20 6.12
N ILE A 527 23.63 17.10 5.15
CA ILE A 527 22.33 17.63 4.71
C ILE A 527 22.20 17.58 3.18
N PHE A 528 21.05 17.10 2.72
CA PHE A 528 20.63 17.15 1.32
C PHE A 528 19.61 18.29 1.15
N PHE A 529 20.04 19.41 0.56
CA PHE A 529 19.19 20.57 0.29
C PHE A 529 18.48 20.39 -1.04
N ASP A 530 17.17 20.19 -0.99
CA ASP A 530 16.34 19.96 -2.18
C ASP A 530 15.61 21.23 -2.65
N GLU A 531 15.06 21.19 -3.86
CA GLU A 531 14.41 22.31 -4.53
C GLU A 531 15.34 23.53 -4.63
N GLY A 532 16.59 23.31 -5.01
CA GLY A 532 17.62 24.33 -5.13
C GLY A 532 17.35 25.33 -6.26
N TRP A 533 17.60 26.61 -6.03
CA TRP A 533 17.57 27.59 -7.13
C TRP A 533 18.89 27.55 -7.93
N PRO A 534 18.88 27.33 -9.26
CA PRO A 534 20.10 27.09 -10.05
C PRO A 534 20.77 28.35 -10.62
N GLU A 535 20.17 29.53 -10.49
CA GLU A 535 20.70 30.77 -11.06
C GLU A 535 21.32 31.69 -10.01
N CYS A 536 22.38 32.42 -10.39
CA CYS A 536 23.14 33.25 -9.44
C CYS A 536 22.30 34.36 -8.78
N GLY A 537 21.32 34.89 -9.52
CA GLY A 537 20.64 36.14 -9.17
C GLY A 537 21.53 37.37 -9.39
N ALA A 538 20.97 38.56 -9.15
CA ALA A 538 21.74 39.80 -9.20
C ALA A 538 22.88 39.76 -8.18
N ASP A 539 24.09 40.09 -8.60
CA ASP A 539 25.30 40.10 -7.77
C ASP A 539 25.53 38.79 -6.98
N ASN A 540 25.21 37.63 -7.58
CA ASN A 540 25.33 36.29 -6.97
C ASN A 540 24.51 36.08 -5.69
N LYS A 541 23.49 36.91 -5.43
CA LYS A 541 22.68 36.89 -4.21
C LYS A 541 22.21 35.50 -3.77
N TYR A 542 21.80 34.63 -4.68
CA TYR A 542 21.27 33.30 -4.32
C TYR A 542 22.40 32.31 -4.04
N ALA A 543 23.45 32.31 -4.86
CA ALA A 543 24.64 31.49 -4.62
C ALA A 543 25.31 31.86 -3.29
N ASP A 544 25.43 33.16 -2.98
CA ASP A 544 25.98 33.64 -1.72
C ASP A 544 25.13 33.24 -0.52
N LEU A 545 23.79 33.17 -0.67
CA LEU A 545 22.91 32.71 0.39
C LEU A 545 23.06 31.21 0.65
N TYR A 546 23.09 30.37 -0.39
CA TYR A 546 23.35 28.94 -0.22
C TYR A 546 24.74 28.68 0.36
N LYS A 547 25.75 29.46 -0.05
CA LYS A 547 27.08 29.41 0.58
C LYS A 547 27.01 29.74 2.07
N TYR A 548 26.23 30.75 2.45
CA TYR A 548 26.03 31.13 3.86
C TYR A 548 25.36 30.02 4.66
N ILE A 549 24.32 29.38 4.10
CA ILE A 549 23.60 28.24 4.73
C ILE A 549 24.54 27.03 4.91
N ASN A 550 25.34 26.70 3.90
CA ASN A 550 26.36 25.64 4.01
C ASN A 550 27.37 25.96 5.12
N ASP A 551 27.82 27.21 5.13
CA ASP A 551 28.75 27.74 6.10
C ASP A 551 28.21 27.67 7.54
N TYR A 552 26.94 28.03 7.74
CA TYR A 552 26.23 27.84 9.01
C TYR A 552 26.21 26.36 9.39
N THR A 553 25.69 25.51 8.50
CA THR A 553 25.57 24.06 8.70
C THR A 553 26.88 23.45 9.18
N LYS A 554 27.99 23.73 8.51
CA LYS A 554 29.31 23.17 8.85
C LYS A 554 29.98 23.80 10.07
N ARG A 555 29.62 25.04 10.44
CA ARG A 555 30.11 25.67 11.69
C ARG A 555 29.37 25.10 12.90
N THR A 556 28.06 24.89 12.78
CA THR A 556 27.22 24.34 13.84
C THR A 556 27.44 22.83 13.98
N HIS A 557 27.63 22.13 12.85
CA HIS A 557 27.82 20.69 12.76
C HIS A 557 29.11 20.34 12.01
N PRO A 558 30.29 20.41 12.67
CA PRO A 558 31.57 20.14 12.03
C PRO A 558 31.64 18.76 11.38
N GLY A 559 32.04 18.70 10.11
CA GLY A 559 32.10 17.46 9.34
C GLY A 559 30.86 17.17 8.50
N ALA A 560 29.79 17.97 8.61
CA ALA A 560 28.61 17.84 7.76
C ALA A 560 28.97 17.89 6.27
N TYR A 561 28.50 16.89 5.52
CA TYR A 561 28.56 16.85 4.06
C TYR A 561 27.31 17.50 3.46
N THR A 562 27.44 18.36 2.46
CA THR A 562 26.30 19.10 1.91
C THR A 562 26.10 18.93 0.41
N VAL A 563 24.84 18.69 0.04
CA VAL A 563 24.41 18.58 -1.36
C VAL A 563 23.33 19.62 -1.63
N LEU A 564 23.37 20.27 -2.80
CA LEU A 564 22.27 21.10 -3.30
C LEU A 564 21.69 20.50 -4.57
N ASN A 565 20.38 20.24 -4.55
CA ASN A 565 19.62 19.64 -5.63
C ASN A 565 18.59 20.59 -6.25
N PRO A 566 18.89 21.21 -7.40
CA PRO A 566 17.90 21.86 -8.26
C PRO A 566 17.29 20.94 -9.35
N GLY A 567 17.73 19.67 -9.45
CA GLY A 567 17.35 18.73 -10.52
C GLY A 567 17.78 19.13 -11.93
N SER A 568 18.62 20.17 -12.07
CA SER A 568 18.87 20.85 -13.35
C SER A 568 20.26 21.48 -13.43
N PRO A 569 20.73 21.84 -14.63
CA PRO A 569 22.02 22.52 -14.80
C PRO A 569 22.10 23.79 -13.96
N MET A 570 23.27 24.03 -13.35
CA MET A 570 23.50 25.15 -12.42
C MET A 570 24.50 26.13 -12.99
N ALA A 571 24.33 27.41 -12.65
CA ALA A 571 25.29 28.44 -13.02
C ALA A 571 26.63 28.29 -12.28
N ALA A 572 27.73 28.69 -12.92
CA ALA A 572 29.11 28.52 -12.40
C ALA A 572 29.36 29.14 -11.02
N CYS A 573 28.59 30.17 -10.63
CA CYS A 573 28.68 30.79 -9.30
C CYS A 573 28.37 29.82 -8.15
N PHE A 574 27.73 28.68 -8.43
CA PHE A 574 27.40 27.66 -7.42
C PHE A 574 28.54 26.71 -7.09
N GLU A 575 29.61 26.66 -7.89
CA GLU A 575 30.70 25.69 -7.72
C GLU A 575 31.26 25.63 -6.28
N ASP A 576 31.37 26.79 -5.63
CA ASP A 576 31.95 26.93 -4.30
C ASP A 576 30.88 27.09 -3.19
N THR A 577 29.63 26.67 -3.46
CA THR A 577 28.49 26.82 -2.50
C THR A 577 28.28 25.61 -1.60
N MET A 578 28.34 24.39 -2.17
CA MET A 578 28.15 23.10 -1.48
C MET A 578 29.27 22.13 -1.82
N ASP A 579 29.38 21.00 -1.10
CA ASP A 579 30.36 19.95 -1.42
C ASP A 579 30.05 19.29 -2.78
N THR A 580 28.77 18.99 -3.03
CA THR A 580 28.27 18.42 -4.29
C THR A 580 27.00 19.16 -4.77
N LEU A 581 26.85 19.22 -6.09
CA LEU A 581 25.73 19.83 -6.81
C LEU A 581 25.07 18.75 -7.66
N LEU A 582 23.76 18.56 -7.49
CA LEU A 582 22.99 17.61 -8.28
C LEU A 582 22.45 18.32 -9.54
N THR A 583 23.17 18.17 -10.65
CA THR A 583 22.97 19.02 -11.85
C THR A 583 22.14 18.37 -12.95
N PHE A 584 21.58 17.18 -12.69
CA PHE A 584 20.70 16.47 -13.61
C PHE A 584 19.84 15.47 -12.85
N GLU A 585 18.52 15.54 -13.05
CA GLU A 585 17.54 14.64 -12.44
C GLU A 585 16.37 14.43 -13.41
N LEU A 586 16.56 13.56 -14.41
CA LEU A 586 15.55 13.26 -15.44
C LEU A 586 15.66 11.80 -15.91
N SER A 587 14.75 11.38 -16.79
CA SER A 587 14.69 10.02 -17.34
C SER A 587 15.94 9.63 -18.13
N TYR A 588 16.09 8.32 -18.33
CA TYR A 588 17.10 7.73 -19.20
C TYR A 588 17.09 8.33 -20.61
N ASP A 589 15.88 8.49 -21.20
CA ASP A 589 15.73 9.08 -22.52
C ASP A 589 16.25 10.53 -22.55
N ALA A 590 15.90 11.33 -21.54
CA ALA A 590 16.43 12.68 -21.41
C ALA A 590 17.96 12.68 -21.26
N TYR A 591 18.51 11.77 -20.46
CA TYR A 591 19.95 11.66 -20.23
C TYR A 591 20.71 11.28 -21.50
N LYS A 592 20.12 10.46 -22.36
CA LYS A 592 20.71 10.02 -23.63
C LYS A 592 20.57 11.04 -24.73
N ASN A 593 19.37 11.59 -24.89
CA ASN A 593 18.95 12.25 -26.12
C ASN A 593 18.74 13.77 -25.95
N SER A 594 18.49 14.24 -24.72
CA SER A 594 18.15 15.64 -24.43
C SER A 594 19.02 16.27 -23.33
N TYR A 595 20.19 15.68 -23.04
CA TYR A 595 21.09 16.15 -22.00
C TYR A 595 21.61 17.57 -22.30
N THR A 596 21.40 18.47 -21.35
CA THR A 596 21.97 19.82 -21.37
C THR A 596 23.08 19.90 -20.32
N PRO A 597 24.36 20.08 -20.73
CA PRO A 597 25.45 20.23 -19.77
C PRO A 597 25.43 21.61 -19.11
N ASN A 598 26.10 21.72 -17.96
CA ASN A 598 26.53 23.00 -17.44
C ASN A 598 27.40 23.73 -18.49
N ASP A 599 27.32 25.07 -18.52
CA ASP A 599 28.17 25.89 -19.39
C ASP A 599 29.60 26.09 -18.85
N TRP A 600 29.93 25.40 -17.77
CA TRP A 600 31.22 25.38 -17.09
C TRP A 600 31.63 23.94 -16.72
N THR A 601 32.92 23.76 -16.44
CA THR A 601 33.49 22.48 -15.99
C THR A 601 34.02 22.63 -14.57
N PRO A 602 33.67 21.73 -13.64
CA PRO A 602 34.13 21.83 -12.26
C PRO A 602 35.63 21.59 -12.12
N LYS A 603 36.25 22.26 -11.15
CA LYS A 603 37.65 22.06 -10.74
C LYS A 603 37.90 20.64 -10.23
N ASP A 604 36.90 20.01 -9.61
CA ASP A 604 36.92 18.63 -9.14
C ASP A 604 35.63 17.90 -9.56
N PRO A 605 35.69 16.74 -10.21
CA PRO A 605 34.51 16.04 -10.71
C PRO A 605 33.58 15.54 -9.58
N ARG A 606 34.05 15.47 -8.32
CA ARG A 606 33.21 15.16 -7.15
C ARG A 606 32.18 16.23 -6.85
N LYS A 607 32.25 17.37 -7.55
CA LYS A 607 31.26 18.43 -7.48
C LYS A 607 29.93 18.06 -8.11
N LEU A 608 29.88 17.09 -9.03
CA LEU A 608 28.65 16.79 -9.79
C LEU A 608 28.04 15.45 -9.39
N TRP A 609 26.73 15.49 -9.17
CA TRP A 609 25.85 14.34 -9.02
C TRP A 609 24.76 14.37 -10.10
N HIS A 610 24.54 13.26 -10.79
CA HIS A 610 23.37 13.04 -11.64
C HIS A 610 22.48 11.92 -11.11
N ILE A 611 21.17 12.10 -11.15
CA ILE A 611 20.17 11.05 -10.98
C ILE A 611 19.53 10.76 -12.34
N VAL A 612 19.47 9.48 -12.70
CA VAL A 612 18.86 9.02 -13.96
C VAL A 612 17.86 7.90 -13.67
N TYR A 613 16.58 8.20 -13.78
CA TYR A 613 15.49 7.23 -13.58
C TYR A 613 14.99 6.65 -14.91
N ASP A 614 14.09 5.65 -14.87
CA ASP A 614 13.61 4.92 -16.06
C ASP A 614 14.77 4.29 -16.88
N VAL A 615 15.83 3.85 -16.20
CA VAL A 615 16.99 3.24 -16.84
C VAL A 615 16.81 1.72 -16.84
N PRO A 616 16.65 1.06 -18.00
CA PRO A 616 16.58 -0.38 -18.04
C PRO A 616 17.90 -0.98 -17.54
N GLU A 617 17.84 -2.11 -16.84
CA GLU A 617 19.00 -2.73 -16.20
C GLU A 617 20.17 -2.99 -17.18
N SER A 618 19.87 -3.24 -18.46
CA SER A 618 20.88 -3.42 -19.52
C SER A 618 21.71 -2.17 -19.82
N ALA A 619 21.19 -0.98 -19.52
CA ALA A 619 21.83 0.31 -19.76
C ALA A 619 22.58 0.86 -18.54
N VAL A 620 22.54 0.20 -17.37
CA VAL A 620 23.19 0.67 -16.13
C VAL A 620 24.68 0.99 -16.34
N VAL A 621 25.42 0.03 -16.93
CA VAL A 621 26.86 0.19 -17.20
C VAL A 621 27.12 1.29 -18.22
N GLU A 622 26.24 1.41 -19.23
CA GLU A 622 26.33 2.46 -20.24
C GLU A 622 26.13 3.85 -19.62
N VAL A 623 25.11 4.01 -18.79
CA VAL A 623 24.78 5.27 -18.11
C VAL A 623 25.89 5.66 -17.13
N ALA A 624 26.42 4.72 -16.36
CA ALA A 624 27.56 4.96 -15.47
C ALA A 624 28.79 5.46 -16.26
N ASN A 625 29.15 4.79 -17.35
CA ASN A 625 30.26 5.21 -18.21
C ASN A 625 30.02 6.58 -18.85
N LEU A 626 28.81 6.84 -19.35
CA LEU A 626 28.44 8.12 -19.94
C LEU A 626 28.53 9.26 -18.91
N ALA A 627 28.18 8.98 -17.66
CA ALA A 627 28.37 9.93 -16.57
C ALA A 627 29.85 10.20 -16.28
N LYS A 628 30.72 9.18 -16.32
CA LYS A 628 32.18 9.37 -16.21
C LYS A 628 32.70 10.27 -17.33
N GLU A 629 32.26 10.05 -18.57
CA GLU A 629 32.61 10.88 -19.73
C GLU A 629 32.15 12.34 -19.57
N ARG A 630 31.04 12.55 -18.85
CA ARG A 630 30.50 13.89 -18.52
C ARG A 630 31.18 14.53 -17.31
N GLY A 631 32.17 13.88 -16.70
CA GLY A 631 32.91 14.41 -15.54
C GLY A 631 32.15 14.30 -14.21
N VAL A 632 31.21 13.36 -14.12
CA VAL A 632 30.32 13.18 -12.96
C VAL A 632 30.87 12.09 -12.06
N SER A 633 31.02 12.40 -10.77
CA SER A 633 31.52 11.41 -9.79
C SER A 633 30.44 10.80 -8.90
N PHE A 634 29.28 11.41 -8.73
CA PHE A 634 28.16 10.77 -8.04
C PHE A 634 27.06 10.46 -9.04
N ILE A 635 26.55 9.23 -9.00
CA ILE A 635 25.43 8.85 -9.83
C ILE A 635 24.42 8.04 -9.05
N GLU A 636 23.15 8.30 -9.33
CA GLU A 636 22.05 7.40 -9.02
C GLU A 636 21.44 6.92 -10.33
N ILE A 637 21.23 5.61 -10.45
CA ILE A 637 20.61 4.99 -11.62
C ILE A 637 19.49 4.12 -11.09
N THR A 638 18.26 4.30 -11.57
CA THR A 638 17.12 3.49 -11.13
C THR A 638 16.25 3.10 -12.32
N ASP A 639 15.66 1.91 -12.25
CA ASP A 639 14.62 1.44 -13.17
C ASP A 639 13.22 1.92 -12.78
N ASP A 640 13.09 2.59 -11.64
CA ASP A 640 11.83 3.18 -11.21
C ASP A 640 11.44 4.40 -12.06
N VAL A 641 10.16 4.76 -12.03
CA VAL A 641 9.55 5.74 -12.92
C VAL A 641 8.77 6.81 -12.15
N MET A 642 8.36 7.86 -12.84
CA MET A 642 7.49 8.90 -12.28
C MET A 642 6.14 8.29 -11.80
N PRO A 643 5.50 8.86 -10.76
CA PRO A 643 5.75 10.18 -10.18
C PRO A 643 6.85 10.24 -9.11
N ASN A 644 7.37 9.11 -8.63
CA ASN A 644 8.29 9.09 -7.50
C ASN A 644 9.33 7.96 -7.63
N PRO A 645 10.42 8.14 -8.37
CA PRO A 645 11.41 7.09 -8.61
C PRO A 645 12.33 6.79 -7.40
N TYR A 646 11.96 7.26 -6.22
CA TYR A 646 12.79 7.28 -5.00
C TYR A 646 12.15 6.51 -3.83
N ASP A 647 10.93 6.01 -3.99
CA ASP A 647 10.20 5.28 -2.95
C ASP A 647 10.42 3.77 -2.98
N THR A 648 11.13 3.25 -3.99
CA THR A 648 11.57 1.86 -4.03
C THR A 648 13.07 1.74 -4.32
N LEU A 649 13.65 0.59 -3.91
CA LEU A 649 15.03 0.24 -4.26
C LEU A 649 15.03 -0.83 -5.34
N SER A 650 15.68 -0.54 -6.48
CA SER A 650 15.90 -1.49 -7.56
C SER A 650 16.40 -2.86 -7.07
N ALA A 651 16.11 -3.92 -7.83
CA ALA A 651 16.52 -5.27 -7.50
C ALA A 651 18.04 -5.37 -7.21
N ASP A 652 18.46 -6.32 -6.35
CA ASP A 652 19.86 -6.44 -5.95
C ASP A 652 20.80 -6.59 -7.16
N SER A 653 20.40 -7.37 -8.19
CA SER A 653 21.19 -7.53 -9.42
C SER A 653 21.45 -6.21 -10.14
N TYR A 654 20.47 -5.30 -10.12
CA TYR A 654 20.57 -3.97 -10.69
C TYR A 654 21.62 -3.14 -9.95
N ILE A 655 21.51 -3.10 -8.61
CA ILE A 655 22.44 -2.36 -7.77
C ILE A 655 23.86 -2.94 -7.87
N GLN A 656 24.01 -4.27 -7.93
CA GLN A 656 25.32 -4.91 -8.12
C GLN A 656 25.96 -4.52 -9.45
N LYS A 657 25.19 -4.45 -10.56
CA LYS A 657 25.70 -3.93 -11.84
C LYS A 657 26.16 -2.48 -11.73
N MET A 658 25.44 -1.66 -10.98
CA MET A 658 25.84 -0.27 -10.73
C MET A 658 27.13 -0.22 -9.91
N LEU A 659 27.22 -1.00 -8.83
CA LEU A 659 28.41 -1.13 -7.99
C LEU A 659 29.62 -1.61 -8.80
N ASP A 660 29.45 -2.58 -9.70
CA ASP A 660 30.51 -3.09 -10.57
C ASP A 660 30.97 -2.06 -11.62
N ALA A 661 30.08 -1.17 -12.06
CA ALA A 661 30.41 -0.12 -13.02
C ALA A 661 31.19 1.06 -12.40
N VAL A 662 31.11 1.23 -11.08
CA VAL A 662 31.81 2.31 -10.37
C VAL A 662 33.08 1.82 -9.67
N ASP A 663 34.09 2.68 -9.65
CA ASP A 663 35.41 2.34 -9.11
C ASP A 663 35.48 2.54 -7.58
N GLY A 664 34.52 3.28 -7.01
CA GLY A 664 34.58 3.75 -5.63
C GLY A 664 35.55 4.94 -5.48
N GLY A 665 35.44 5.66 -4.37
CA GLY A 665 36.14 6.92 -4.23
C GLY A 665 36.13 7.51 -2.83
N SER A 666 36.50 8.78 -2.75
CA SER A 666 36.52 9.54 -1.50
C SER A 666 35.81 10.87 -1.67
N LEU A 667 35.02 11.24 -0.68
CA LEU A 667 34.25 12.49 -0.70
C LEU A 667 35.16 13.72 -0.75
N LEU A 668 34.64 14.80 -1.34
CA LEU A 668 35.19 16.14 -1.22
C LEU A 668 34.40 16.89 -0.15
N ASN A 669 34.77 16.72 1.13
CA ASN A 669 34.13 17.44 2.23
C ASN A 669 35.03 18.60 2.66
N GLU A 670 34.69 19.81 2.25
CA GLU A 670 35.49 21.00 2.58
C GLU A 670 35.05 21.62 3.91
N ASN A 671 35.99 22.19 4.64
CA ASN A 671 35.66 22.98 5.83
C ASN A 671 34.84 24.22 5.45
N PRO A 672 34.06 24.78 6.39
CA PRO A 672 33.36 26.04 6.17
C PRO A 672 34.31 27.14 5.71
N SER A 673 33.81 28.06 4.89
CA SER A 673 34.60 29.18 4.40
C SER A 673 35.06 30.07 5.55
N SER A 674 36.25 30.66 5.41
CA SER A 674 36.76 31.57 6.44
C SER A 674 35.97 32.88 6.43
N TRP A 675 35.62 33.37 7.62
CA TRP A 675 35.02 34.71 7.75
C TRP A 675 35.92 35.79 7.12
N PRO A 676 35.33 36.80 6.43
CA PRO A 676 36.08 37.91 5.88
C PRO A 676 36.93 38.60 6.95
N THR A 677 38.16 38.99 6.64
CA THR A 677 39.01 39.72 7.59
C THR A 677 38.44 41.12 7.86
N GLY A 678 38.44 41.56 9.11
CA GLY A 678 37.95 42.90 9.45
C GLY A 678 37.83 43.14 10.96
N SER A 679 37.26 44.28 11.31
CA SER A 679 36.93 44.66 12.69
C SER A 679 35.66 43.95 13.17
N SER A 680 35.44 43.93 14.49
CA SER A 680 34.16 43.50 15.08
C SER A 680 33.00 44.35 14.57
N ALA A 681 31.81 43.74 14.50
CA ALA A 681 30.61 44.47 14.13
C ALA A 681 30.23 45.51 15.20
N GLY A 682 29.52 46.55 14.77
CA GLY A 682 28.87 47.50 15.67
C GLY A 682 27.72 46.86 16.46
N ALA A 683 27.11 47.64 17.36
CA ALA A 683 25.89 47.22 18.04
C ALA A 683 24.71 47.13 17.06
N VAL A 684 23.81 46.20 17.32
CA VAL A 684 22.51 46.14 16.65
C VAL A 684 21.54 47.00 17.44
N ASP A 685 21.11 48.12 16.85
CA ASP A 685 20.14 49.01 17.49
C ASP A 685 18.71 48.64 17.08
N THR A 686 17.74 48.95 17.95
CA THR A 686 16.30 48.94 17.64
C THR A 686 15.72 47.58 17.21
N LEU A 687 16.04 46.50 17.94
CA LEU A 687 15.32 45.23 17.75
C LEU A 687 13.85 45.43 18.17
N THR A 688 12.92 45.10 17.28
CA THR A 688 11.48 45.17 17.50
C THR A 688 10.81 43.84 17.15
N VAL A 689 9.65 43.61 17.73
CA VAL A 689 8.74 42.50 17.39
C VAL A 689 7.54 43.12 16.67
N GLU A 690 7.24 42.67 15.46
CA GLU A 690 6.11 43.20 14.68
C GLU A 690 4.79 42.53 15.10
N LYS A 691 4.75 41.19 15.07
CA LYS A 691 3.55 40.43 15.42
C LYS A 691 3.93 39.02 15.89
N PRO A 692 3.57 38.61 17.13
CA PRO A 692 3.58 37.21 17.51
C PRO A 692 2.41 36.45 16.89
N ASP A 693 2.67 35.19 16.57
CA ASP A 693 1.65 34.23 16.18
C ASP A 693 1.58 33.03 17.14
N TYR A 694 0.84 31.97 16.77
CA TYR A 694 0.73 30.74 17.55
C TYR A 694 2.07 30.01 17.71
N SER A 695 2.88 29.96 16.66
CA SER A 695 4.18 29.26 16.66
C SER A 695 5.34 30.06 16.06
N SER A 696 5.16 31.36 15.88
CA SER A 696 6.17 32.20 15.24
C SER A 696 6.19 33.64 15.76
N ALA A 697 7.28 34.35 15.45
CA ALA A 697 7.41 35.77 15.73
C ALA A 697 8.22 36.46 14.63
N LYS A 698 7.68 37.54 14.08
CA LYS A 698 8.40 38.39 13.14
C LYS A 698 9.20 39.48 13.86
N LEU A 699 10.48 39.55 13.57
CA LEU A 699 11.46 40.48 14.14
C LEU A 699 12.01 41.41 13.06
N SER A 700 12.37 42.62 13.44
CA SER A 700 13.15 43.53 12.60
C SER A 700 14.11 44.38 13.44
N TRP A 701 15.23 44.79 12.83
CA TRP A 701 16.25 45.61 13.48
C TRP A 701 16.92 46.57 12.49
N THR A 702 17.69 47.53 13.01
CA THR A 702 18.49 48.42 12.15
C THR A 702 19.84 47.77 11.84
N ALA A 703 20.29 47.91 10.59
CA ALA A 703 21.58 47.37 10.15
C ALA A 703 22.76 47.89 10.98
N ALA A 704 23.62 46.99 11.44
CA ALA A 704 24.85 47.34 12.15
C ALA A 704 25.99 47.73 11.17
N SER A 705 27.03 48.40 11.68
CA SER A 705 28.25 48.69 10.89
C SER A 705 29.24 47.51 10.94
N ASN A 706 30.09 47.38 9.91
CA ASN A 706 31.11 46.32 9.79
C ASN A 706 30.56 44.89 9.95
N VAL A 707 29.35 44.66 9.45
CA VAL A 707 28.60 43.40 9.63
C VAL A 707 28.74 42.48 8.41
N VAL A 708 28.88 41.19 8.67
CA VAL A 708 28.89 40.10 7.67
C VAL A 708 27.69 39.17 7.81
N GLY A 709 27.02 39.18 8.96
CA GLY A 709 25.78 38.44 9.24
C GLY A 709 25.18 38.81 10.60
N TYR A 710 24.06 38.21 10.96
CA TYR A 710 23.40 38.39 12.26
C TYR A 710 23.05 37.03 12.85
N HIS A 711 23.19 36.88 14.16
CA HIS A 711 22.60 35.78 14.92
C HIS A 711 21.42 36.31 15.73
N VAL A 712 20.29 35.60 15.66
CA VAL A 712 19.11 35.81 16.48
C VAL A 712 19.14 34.78 17.61
N TYR A 713 18.94 35.22 18.85
CA TYR A 713 19.05 34.37 20.03
C TYR A 713 17.74 34.32 20.82
N SER A 714 17.49 33.20 21.49
CA SER A 714 16.60 33.08 22.64
C SER A 714 17.41 32.61 23.85
N GLY A 715 17.55 33.45 24.87
CA GLY A 715 18.57 33.21 25.89
C GLY A 715 19.96 33.19 25.26
N ASP A 716 20.74 32.14 25.50
CA ASP A 716 22.09 31.96 24.92
C ASP A 716 22.09 31.09 23.65
N SER A 717 20.94 30.53 23.26
CA SER A 717 20.82 29.66 22.08
C SER A 717 20.54 30.48 20.83
N ILE A 718 21.26 30.19 19.74
CA ILE A 718 20.98 30.73 18.41
C ILE A 718 19.71 30.06 17.88
N LEU A 719 18.77 30.86 17.39
CA LEU A 719 17.55 30.39 16.71
C LEU A 719 17.67 30.49 15.19
N ALA A 720 18.44 31.46 14.69
CA ALA A 720 18.68 31.67 13.27
C ALA A 720 19.91 32.54 13.05
N SER A 721 20.49 32.38 11.87
CA SER A 721 21.61 33.13 11.32
C SER A 721 21.24 33.65 9.95
N VAL A 722 21.51 34.93 9.67
CA VAL A 722 21.20 35.52 8.35
C VAL A 722 22.32 36.41 7.83
N PRO A 723 22.51 36.51 6.50
CA PRO A 723 23.47 37.43 5.90
C PRO A 723 23.23 38.89 6.30
N SER A 724 24.28 39.72 6.18
CA SER A 724 24.25 41.14 6.53
C SER A 724 23.20 41.99 5.80
N SER A 725 22.74 41.52 4.64
CA SER A 725 21.70 42.16 3.82
C SER A 725 20.29 42.00 4.41
N MET A 726 20.10 41.10 5.38
CA MET A 726 18.81 40.78 5.98
C MET A 726 18.71 41.37 7.39
N THR A 727 17.67 42.17 7.61
CA THR A 727 17.44 42.91 8.88
C THR A 727 16.02 42.72 9.41
N ALA A 728 15.29 41.78 8.84
CA ALA A 728 13.99 41.31 9.30
C ALA A 728 13.92 39.80 9.04
N ILE A 729 13.23 39.09 9.92
CA ILE A 729 13.13 37.63 9.89
C ILE A 729 11.90 37.17 10.67
N THR A 730 11.26 36.10 10.21
CA THR A 730 10.21 35.39 10.93
C THR A 730 10.80 34.12 11.53
N ILE A 731 10.86 34.05 12.85
CA ILE A 731 11.34 32.87 13.58
C ILE A 731 10.17 31.90 13.78
N GLY A 732 10.34 30.66 13.31
CA GLY A 732 9.40 29.54 13.46
C GLY A 732 9.71 28.66 14.68
N GLY A 733 9.10 27.48 14.73
CA GLY A 733 9.36 26.46 15.76
C GLY A 733 9.05 26.86 17.21
N LEU A 734 8.35 27.98 17.45
CA LEU A 734 8.08 28.45 18.81
C LEU A 734 6.89 27.72 19.41
N GLN A 735 6.99 27.37 20.69
CA GLN A 735 5.92 26.72 21.43
C GLN A 735 4.78 27.71 21.70
N SER A 736 3.53 27.31 21.50
CA SER A 736 2.36 28.17 21.71
C SER A 736 2.14 28.56 23.17
N GLY A 737 1.54 29.73 23.39
CA GLY A 737 1.27 30.29 24.73
C GLY A 737 2.52 30.64 25.57
N THR A 738 3.71 30.53 24.99
CA THR A 738 5.00 30.59 25.70
C THR A 738 5.69 31.94 25.49
N SER A 739 6.45 32.39 26.50
CA SER A 739 7.18 33.67 26.45
C SER A 739 8.66 33.43 26.17
N TYR A 740 9.19 34.12 25.15
CA TYR A 740 10.59 34.07 24.75
C TYR A 740 11.23 35.45 24.94
N THR A 741 12.48 35.48 25.39
CA THR A 741 13.29 36.70 25.46
C THR A 741 14.35 36.64 24.37
N LEU A 742 14.17 37.49 23.36
CA LEU A 742 14.95 37.47 22.12
C LEU A 742 15.91 38.64 22.06
N HIS A 743 17.09 38.41 21.49
CA HIS A 743 18.05 39.47 21.17
C HIS A 743 18.83 39.12 19.89
N VAL A 744 19.45 40.12 19.27
CA VAL A 744 20.22 39.94 18.02
C VAL A 744 21.64 40.45 18.23
N THR A 745 22.62 39.73 17.69
CA THR A 745 24.02 40.16 17.66
C THR A 745 24.55 40.13 16.23
N ALA A 746 25.22 41.22 15.83
CA ALA A 746 25.89 41.28 14.54
C ALA A 746 27.21 40.51 14.56
N ILE A 747 27.52 39.83 13.47
CA ILE A 747 28.78 39.14 13.21
C ILE A 747 29.66 40.08 12.40
N GLY A 748 30.89 40.32 12.85
CA GLY A 748 31.87 41.14 12.15
C GLY A 748 33.00 40.34 11.51
N GLY A 749 34.07 41.03 11.14
CA GLY A 749 35.24 40.41 10.52
C GLY A 749 35.88 39.34 11.42
N ALA A 750 36.37 38.28 10.79
CA ALA A 750 36.89 37.07 11.43
C ALA A 750 35.87 36.37 12.37
N GLY A 751 34.57 36.58 12.16
CA GLY A 751 33.50 35.98 12.98
C GLY A 751 33.33 36.62 14.36
N LYS A 752 33.93 37.79 14.59
CA LYS A 752 33.87 38.47 15.90
C LYS A 752 32.50 39.10 16.11
N LEU A 753 31.81 38.66 17.16
CA LEU A 753 30.51 39.20 17.54
C LEU A 753 30.60 40.65 18.03
N GLY A 754 29.60 41.45 17.67
CA GLY A 754 29.37 42.80 18.18
C GLY A 754 28.70 42.79 19.55
N THR A 755 28.24 43.96 20.00
CA THR A 755 27.41 44.07 21.21
C THR A 755 25.98 43.63 20.89
N ALA A 756 25.38 42.83 21.78
CA ALA A 756 23.98 42.41 21.66
C ALA A 756 23.02 43.62 21.62
N SER A 757 21.91 43.47 20.91
CA SER A 757 20.81 44.45 20.87
C SER A 757 20.10 44.60 22.22
N ASN A 758 19.11 45.49 22.28
CA ASN A 758 18.08 45.39 23.31
C ASN A 758 17.38 44.03 23.25
N SER A 759 16.98 43.50 24.41
CA SER A 759 16.12 42.31 24.46
C SER A 759 14.66 42.69 24.24
N VAL A 760 13.94 41.83 23.54
CA VAL A 760 12.48 41.94 23.35
C VAL A 760 11.81 40.69 23.90
N THR A 761 10.67 40.85 24.55
CA THR A 761 9.86 39.72 25.00
C THR A 761 8.72 39.50 24.02
N VAL A 762 8.61 38.28 23.51
CA VAL A 762 7.49 37.85 22.69
C VAL A 762 6.72 36.77 23.42
N LYS A 763 5.39 36.88 23.45
CA LYS A 763 4.51 35.81 23.93
C LYS A 763 3.69 35.29 22.76
N THR A 764 3.90 34.04 22.38
CA THR A 764 3.12 33.38 21.33
C THR A 764 1.65 33.25 21.77
N LYS A 765 0.74 33.23 20.80
CA LYS A 765 -0.69 33.07 21.09
C LYS A 765 -0.95 31.70 21.73
N ALA A 766 -1.87 31.65 22.68
CA ALA A 766 -2.33 30.38 23.25
C ALA A 766 -3.31 29.70 22.27
N LEU A 767 -3.20 28.38 22.13
CA LEU A 767 -4.12 27.59 21.32
C LEU A 767 -5.52 27.55 21.98
N PRO A 768 -6.62 27.78 21.24
CA PRO A 768 -7.97 27.60 21.75
C PRO A 768 -8.20 26.14 22.16
N GLY A 769 -8.56 25.90 23.42
CA GLY A 769 -8.74 24.54 23.94
C GLY A 769 -7.45 23.71 24.04
N GLY A 770 -6.28 24.29 23.73
CA GLY A 770 -5.03 23.54 23.58
C GLY A 770 -4.85 22.88 22.21
N GLU A 771 -5.79 23.09 21.29
CA GLU A 771 -5.85 22.39 20.01
C GLU A 771 -5.21 23.18 18.87
N THR A 772 -4.48 22.50 17.99
CA THR A 772 -3.88 23.12 16.78
C THR A 772 -4.85 23.20 15.61
N ILE A 773 -5.91 22.40 15.63
CA ILE A 773 -6.97 22.36 14.60
C ILE A 773 -8.28 22.69 15.27
N THR A 774 -8.97 23.73 14.79
CA THR A 774 -10.22 24.22 15.40
C THR A 774 -11.24 24.62 14.34
N ASN A 775 -12.45 24.99 14.77
CA ASN A 775 -13.52 25.51 13.90
C ASN A 775 -13.84 24.63 12.68
N TYR A 776 -13.63 23.32 12.83
CA TYR A 776 -13.85 22.35 11.76
C TYR A 776 -15.34 22.06 11.58
N LYS A 777 -15.78 21.95 10.32
CA LYS A 777 -17.17 21.66 9.96
C LYS A 777 -17.28 21.16 8.52
N SER A 778 -18.36 20.45 8.23
CA SER A 778 -18.81 20.19 6.87
C SER A 778 -20.13 20.90 6.56
N SER A 779 -20.33 21.19 5.28
CA SER A 779 -21.57 21.71 4.69
C SER A 779 -21.98 20.74 3.57
N PRO A 780 -22.74 19.69 3.92
CA PRO A 780 -23.12 18.64 2.97
C PRO A 780 -24.01 19.16 1.84
N GLY A 781 -23.74 18.70 0.62
CA GLY A 781 -24.65 18.80 -0.52
C GLY A 781 -24.72 17.48 -1.26
N ALA A 782 -25.75 17.28 -2.09
CA ALA A 782 -26.03 16.00 -2.76
C ALA A 782 -24.85 15.50 -3.62
N THR A 783 -24.33 16.36 -4.49
CA THR A 783 -23.24 16.02 -5.42
C THR A 783 -21.93 16.74 -5.14
N SER A 784 -21.91 17.69 -4.21
CA SER A 784 -20.72 18.43 -3.79
C SER A 784 -20.85 18.86 -2.34
N SER A 785 -19.77 18.78 -1.58
CA SER A 785 -19.72 19.17 -0.17
C SER A 785 -18.51 20.07 0.09
N THR A 786 -18.69 21.00 1.03
CA THR A 786 -17.63 21.91 1.47
C THR A 786 -17.22 21.58 2.91
N PHE A 787 -15.92 21.59 3.18
CA PHE A 787 -15.33 21.38 4.49
C PHE A 787 -14.48 22.60 4.83
N ALA A 788 -14.46 22.99 6.09
CA ALA A 788 -13.60 24.07 6.56
C ALA A 788 -12.97 23.70 7.90
N ALA A 789 -11.74 24.13 8.14
CA ALA A 789 -11.08 24.07 9.44
C ALA A 789 -9.94 25.08 9.57
N ASP A 790 -9.71 25.55 10.79
CA ASP A 790 -8.59 26.43 11.10
C ASP A 790 -7.37 25.62 11.51
N ILE A 791 -6.28 25.75 10.75
CA ILE A 791 -4.98 25.12 11.02
C ILE A 791 -4.04 26.20 11.59
N LEU A 792 -3.83 26.18 12.90
CA LEU A 792 -3.23 27.31 13.63
C LEU A 792 -1.68 27.29 13.65
N VAL A 793 -1.08 26.15 13.34
CA VAL A 793 0.39 25.95 13.28
C VAL A 793 0.74 25.18 11.99
N PRO A 794 1.97 25.31 11.46
CA PRO A 794 2.33 24.66 10.21
C PRO A 794 2.49 23.15 10.34
N TYR A 795 2.08 22.42 9.30
CA TYR A 795 2.31 20.98 9.16
C TYR A 795 2.85 20.68 7.75
N ALA A 796 3.54 19.55 7.58
CA ALA A 796 4.00 19.10 6.26
C ALA A 796 2.82 18.63 5.40
N PHE A 797 1.88 17.92 6.01
CA PHE A 797 0.69 17.40 5.35
C PHE A 797 -0.58 17.75 6.14
N ILE A 798 -1.61 18.21 5.42
CA ILE A 798 -2.98 18.30 5.90
C ILE A 798 -3.84 17.43 4.99
N ARG A 799 -4.46 16.40 5.55
CA ARG A 799 -5.31 15.45 4.83
C ARG A 799 -6.74 15.54 5.35
N LEU A 800 -7.69 15.60 4.42
CA LEU A 800 -9.11 15.45 4.73
C LEU A 800 -9.54 14.05 4.28
N TYR A 801 -9.96 13.22 5.21
CA TYR A 801 -10.54 11.92 4.91
C TYR A 801 -12.05 11.94 5.05
N LEU A 802 -12.76 11.17 4.23
CA LEU A 802 -14.16 10.83 4.45
C LEU A 802 -14.26 9.38 4.89
N TRP A 803 -14.96 9.14 6.00
CA TRP A 803 -15.08 7.84 6.62
C TRP A 803 -16.54 7.41 6.74
N ASP A 804 -16.80 6.12 6.92
CA ASP A 804 -18.16 5.59 7.00
C ASP A 804 -18.39 4.65 8.18
N SER A 805 -17.37 3.91 8.64
CA SER A 805 -17.44 2.97 9.76
C SER A 805 -16.28 3.09 10.75
N VAL A 806 -16.46 2.54 11.96
CA VAL A 806 -15.43 2.40 13.03
C VAL A 806 -14.66 1.08 12.98
N SER A 807 -14.54 0.53 11.77
CA SER A 807 -13.82 -0.70 11.46
C SER A 807 -13.78 -0.82 9.93
N CYS A 808 -12.67 -1.24 9.34
CA CYS A 808 -12.64 -1.49 7.91
C CYS A 808 -13.03 -2.93 7.60
N ASP A 809 -13.91 -3.09 6.61
CA ASP A 809 -14.05 -4.34 5.88
C ASP A 809 -12.99 -4.32 4.79
N PHE A 810 -11.82 -4.91 5.02
CA PHE A 810 -10.73 -4.81 4.05
C PHE A 810 -10.94 -5.67 2.79
N ASP A 811 -12.00 -6.48 2.76
CA ASP A 811 -12.24 -7.49 1.73
C ASP A 811 -13.26 -7.00 0.70
N THR A 812 -14.42 -6.52 1.15
CA THR A 812 -15.52 -6.15 0.25
C THR A 812 -15.67 -4.64 0.07
N ASP A 813 -15.23 -3.88 1.05
CA ASP A 813 -15.28 -2.42 1.03
C ASP A 813 -14.05 -1.86 1.75
N PRO A 814 -12.87 -1.93 1.12
CA PRO A 814 -11.63 -1.56 1.78
C PRO A 814 -11.56 -0.05 2.05
N GLY A 815 -10.82 0.32 3.09
CA GLY A 815 -10.53 1.71 3.41
C GLY A 815 -9.21 1.85 4.14
N TRP A 816 -8.73 3.09 4.26
CA TRP A 816 -7.54 3.39 5.04
C TRP A 816 -7.93 3.67 6.49
N SER A 817 -7.24 3.04 7.43
CA SER A 817 -7.50 3.23 8.86
C SER A 817 -6.90 4.53 9.38
N VAL A 818 -7.71 5.35 10.06
CA VAL A 818 -7.22 6.51 10.80
C VAL A 818 -7.53 6.36 12.28
N ASN A 819 -6.47 6.18 13.07
CA ASN A 819 -6.57 5.90 14.51
C ASN A 819 -7.05 7.13 15.30
N PHE A 820 -7.98 6.91 16.23
CA PHE A 820 -8.32 7.87 17.30
C PHE A 820 -7.83 7.40 18.67
N LYS A 821 -7.66 6.08 18.86
CA LYS A 821 -6.98 5.47 20.00
C LYS A 821 -6.05 4.35 19.52
N VAL A 822 -5.20 3.87 20.41
CA VAL A 822 -4.41 2.65 20.17
C VAL A 822 -5.39 1.52 19.81
N ASP A 823 -5.17 0.90 18.65
CA ASP A 823 -5.98 -0.18 18.06
C ASP A 823 -7.45 0.17 17.78
N GLN A 824 -7.82 1.46 17.72
CA GLN A 824 -9.17 1.90 17.32
C GLN A 824 -9.10 2.99 16.26
N TYR A 825 -9.81 2.75 15.16
CA TYR A 825 -9.73 3.57 13.95
C TYR A 825 -11.07 3.69 13.23
N VAL A 826 -11.19 4.75 12.43
CA VAL A 826 -12.25 4.86 11.43
C VAL A 826 -11.76 4.38 10.09
N CYS A 827 -12.67 3.84 9.28
CA CYS A 827 -12.40 3.40 7.93
C CYS A 827 -12.64 4.53 6.94
N THR A 828 -11.58 4.99 6.28
CA THR A 828 -11.66 6.10 5.33
C THR A 828 -11.67 5.62 3.89
N LYS A 829 -12.56 6.18 3.07
CA LYS A 829 -12.77 5.79 1.66
C LYS A 829 -12.18 6.77 0.68
N TYR A 830 -12.14 8.03 1.09
CA TYR A 830 -11.66 9.13 0.27
C TYR A 830 -10.65 9.92 1.09
N MET A 831 -9.63 10.40 0.42
CA MET A 831 -8.61 11.29 0.97
C MET A 831 -8.46 12.48 0.05
N VAL A 832 -8.35 13.67 0.62
CA VAL A 832 -7.82 14.83 -0.06
C VAL A 832 -6.44 15.11 0.52
N GLU A 833 -5.45 15.15 -0.36
CA GLU A 833 -4.11 15.64 -0.05
C GLU A 833 -3.73 16.70 -1.07
N GLY A 834 -3.31 17.88 -0.59
CA GLY A 834 -3.15 19.07 -1.43
C GLY A 834 -4.46 19.44 -2.15
N THR A 835 -4.42 19.44 -3.48
CA THR A 835 -5.59 19.75 -4.33
C THR A 835 -6.14 18.52 -5.05
N THR A 836 -5.74 17.31 -4.66
CA THR A 836 -6.16 16.08 -5.34
C THR A 836 -7.09 15.28 -4.42
N LEU A 837 -8.22 14.83 -4.98
CA LEU A 837 -9.10 13.86 -4.35
C LEU A 837 -8.69 12.47 -4.77
N TYR A 838 -8.58 11.57 -3.81
CA TYR A 838 -8.27 10.17 -4.02
C TYR A 838 -9.41 9.30 -3.49
N LYS A 839 -9.65 8.19 -4.17
CA LYS A 839 -10.39 7.05 -3.63
C LYS A 839 -9.37 6.03 -3.14
N TYR A 840 -9.60 5.48 -1.96
CA TYR A 840 -8.79 4.37 -1.49
C TYR A 840 -8.93 3.20 -2.47
N SER A 841 -7.79 2.63 -2.86
CA SER A 841 -7.72 1.51 -3.81
C SER A 841 -6.84 0.38 -3.30
N GLY A 842 -6.34 0.49 -2.07
CA GLY A 842 -5.63 -0.58 -1.42
C GLY A 842 -6.58 -1.69 -1.02
N THR A 843 -6.14 -2.92 -1.24
CA THR A 843 -6.72 -4.11 -0.61
C THR A 843 -5.66 -4.65 0.32
N VAL A 844 -6.03 -5.01 1.55
CA VAL A 844 -5.07 -5.65 2.46
C VAL A 844 -4.71 -7.01 1.87
N PRO A 845 -3.44 -7.28 1.54
CA PRO A 845 -3.04 -8.61 1.11
C PRO A 845 -3.26 -9.58 2.26
N GLU A 846 -3.74 -10.78 1.95
CA GLU A 846 -3.94 -11.83 2.95
C GLU A 846 -2.68 -12.08 3.79
N GLY A 847 -2.84 -12.13 5.11
CA GLY A 847 -1.76 -12.25 6.09
C GLY A 847 -1.13 -10.92 6.53
N SER A 848 -1.47 -9.80 5.90
CA SER A 848 -1.13 -8.46 6.38
C SER A 848 -2.23 -7.93 7.31
N THR A 849 -1.85 -7.25 8.38
CA THR A 849 -2.79 -6.47 9.22
C THR A 849 -2.75 -4.98 8.89
N ALA A 850 -1.92 -4.58 7.92
CA ALA A 850 -1.69 -3.20 7.55
C ALA A 850 -2.29 -2.94 6.15
N PRO A 851 -3.34 -2.11 6.03
CA PRO A 851 -3.76 -1.59 4.73
C PRO A 851 -2.57 -0.93 4.03
N PRO A 852 -2.33 -1.21 2.74
CA PRO A 852 -1.28 -0.52 2.00
C PRO A 852 -1.69 0.93 1.76
N TRP A 853 -0.72 1.85 1.73
CA TRP A 853 -0.95 3.24 1.34
C TRP A 853 -1.19 3.31 -0.17
N ALA A 854 -2.40 2.95 -0.61
CA ALA A 854 -2.76 2.83 -2.01
C ALA A 854 -4.02 3.64 -2.34
N TRP A 855 -3.84 4.62 -3.22
CA TRP A 855 -4.82 5.66 -3.51
C TRP A 855 -4.92 5.90 -5.01
N THR A 856 -6.13 5.87 -5.55
CA THR A 856 -6.40 6.21 -6.96
C THR A 856 -6.89 7.65 -7.06
N SER A 857 -6.20 8.48 -7.84
CA SER A 857 -6.61 9.87 -8.07
C SER A 857 -7.95 9.92 -8.81
N MET A 858 -8.89 10.70 -8.26
CA MET A 858 -10.20 10.97 -8.85
C MET A 858 -10.28 12.32 -9.56
N GLY A 859 -9.21 13.12 -9.48
CA GLY A 859 -9.16 14.48 -10.03
C GLY A 859 -8.92 15.53 -8.96
N THR A 860 -9.13 16.80 -9.32
CA THR A 860 -8.78 17.94 -8.48
C THR A 860 -9.97 18.50 -7.71
N ILE A 861 -9.68 19.10 -6.56
CA ILE A 861 -10.62 19.84 -5.71
C ILE A 861 -10.24 21.32 -5.67
N THR A 862 -11.14 22.14 -5.12
CA THR A 862 -10.80 23.53 -4.79
C THR A 862 -10.40 23.61 -3.32
N LEU A 863 -9.18 24.08 -3.05
CA LEU A 863 -8.69 24.40 -1.70
C LEU A 863 -8.39 25.89 -1.64
N GLU A 864 -9.09 26.59 -0.76
CA GLU A 864 -8.87 28.01 -0.48
C GLU A 864 -8.39 28.17 0.96
N THR A 865 -7.29 28.90 1.15
CA THR A 865 -6.77 29.23 2.49
C THR A 865 -6.92 30.73 2.72
N THR A 866 -7.66 31.11 3.75
CA THR A 866 -7.77 32.51 4.21
C THR A 866 -7.37 32.58 5.67
N ASP A 867 -6.33 33.33 5.99
CA ASP A 867 -5.69 33.35 7.31
C ASP A 867 -5.28 31.92 7.74
N TYR A 868 -5.96 31.33 8.72
CA TYR A 868 -5.74 29.93 9.15
C TYR A 868 -6.79 28.96 8.59
N THR A 869 -7.87 29.47 8.01
CA THR A 869 -9.01 28.66 7.58
C THR A 869 -8.71 28.05 6.22
N ASN A 870 -8.56 26.74 6.18
CA ASN A 870 -8.59 25.95 4.96
C ASN A 870 -10.03 25.57 4.64
N THR A 871 -10.43 25.79 3.39
CA THR A 871 -11.75 25.43 2.87
C THR A 871 -11.59 24.51 1.67
N TRP A 872 -12.02 23.26 1.80
CA TRP A 872 -12.02 22.26 0.73
C TRP A 872 -13.42 22.16 0.12
N THR A 873 -13.52 22.24 -1.20
CA THR A 873 -14.76 21.96 -1.94
C THR A 873 -14.56 20.75 -2.81
N LEU A 874 -15.26 19.66 -2.47
CA LEU A 874 -15.12 18.36 -3.11
C LEU A 874 -16.24 18.17 -4.16
N PRO A 875 -15.93 17.53 -5.30
CA PRO A 875 -16.91 17.14 -6.32
C PRO A 875 -17.63 15.83 -5.95
N ILE A 876 -17.74 15.53 -4.65
CA ILE A 876 -18.50 14.41 -4.09
C ILE A 876 -19.37 14.92 -2.95
N GLY A 877 -20.54 14.31 -2.79
CA GLY A 877 -21.55 14.73 -1.83
C GLY A 877 -22.28 13.54 -1.19
N THR A 878 -23.40 13.82 -0.52
CA THR A 878 -24.17 12.81 0.22
C THR A 878 -24.75 11.71 -0.65
N ASP A 879 -24.82 11.89 -1.97
CA ASP A 879 -25.21 10.82 -2.92
C ASP A 879 -24.12 9.73 -3.04
N THR A 880 -22.89 10.02 -2.58
CA THR A 880 -21.74 9.11 -2.67
C THR A 880 -21.31 8.58 -1.30
N ILE A 881 -21.16 9.46 -0.30
CA ILE A 881 -20.73 9.10 1.06
C ILE A 881 -21.29 10.13 2.06
N ASP A 882 -21.47 9.75 3.32
CA ASP A 882 -21.89 10.70 4.36
C ASP A 882 -20.79 11.73 4.64
N THR A 883 -20.91 12.90 4.02
CA THR A 883 -19.95 14.00 4.16
C THR A 883 -20.02 14.73 5.50
N LYS A 884 -20.84 14.25 6.45
CA LYS A 884 -20.75 14.62 7.87
C LYS A 884 -19.70 13.82 8.62
N LYS A 885 -19.31 12.65 8.10
CA LYS A 885 -18.26 11.79 8.63
C LYS A 885 -16.92 12.10 7.95
N PHE A 886 -16.07 12.85 8.63
CA PHE A 886 -14.76 13.22 8.09
C PHE A 886 -13.66 13.21 9.16
N VAL A 887 -12.41 13.11 8.71
CA VAL A 887 -11.21 13.29 9.53
C VAL A 887 -10.36 14.40 8.95
N ILE A 888 -9.85 15.30 9.79
CA ILE A 888 -8.77 16.20 9.42
C ILE A 888 -7.52 15.71 10.13
N GLN A 889 -6.58 15.17 9.35
CA GLN A 889 -5.28 14.75 9.82
C GLN A 889 -4.23 15.80 9.49
N ALA A 890 -3.36 16.10 10.44
CA ALA A 890 -2.19 16.95 10.24
C ALA A 890 -0.92 16.26 10.73
N GLN A 891 0.12 16.22 9.89
CA GLN A 891 1.35 15.46 10.14
C GLN A 891 2.59 16.25 9.70
N GLY A 892 3.70 16.09 10.44
CA GLY A 892 5.00 16.68 10.13
C GLY A 892 5.19 18.07 10.72
N TYR A 893 6.42 18.38 11.18
CA TYR A 893 6.83 19.64 11.85
C TYR A 893 6.17 19.93 13.21
N ASN A 894 5.02 19.32 13.48
CA ASN A 894 4.32 19.31 14.76
C ASN A 894 3.76 17.89 15.01
N PRO A 895 3.42 17.55 16.28
CA PRO A 895 2.88 16.23 16.61
C PRO A 895 1.66 15.86 15.77
N LEU A 896 1.55 14.59 15.37
CA LEU A 896 0.40 14.09 14.59
C LEU A 896 -0.93 14.38 15.30
N VAL A 897 -1.88 14.97 14.58
CA VAL A 897 -3.24 15.25 15.07
C VAL A 897 -4.27 14.65 14.13
N ASN A 898 -5.23 13.91 14.68
CA ASN A 898 -6.42 13.42 13.98
C ASN A 898 -7.67 14.04 14.62
N VAL A 899 -8.38 14.91 13.90
CA VAL A 899 -9.70 15.41 14.31
C VAL A 899 -10.77 14.60 13.60
N ILE A 900 -11.45 13.71 14.31
CA ILE A 900 -12.51 12.85 13.74
C ILE A 900 -13.87 13.44 14.07
N GLN A 901 -14.74 13.55 13.06
CA GLN A 901 -16.11 14.01 13.21
C GLN A 901 -17.09 13.05 12.54
N PRO A 902 -18.21 12.69 13.20
CA PRO A 902 -18.41 12.79 14.65
C PRO A 902 -17.36 11.98 15.43
N ASP A 903 -17.11 12.33 16.69
CA ASP A 903 -16.12 11.63 17.52
C ASP A 903 -16.60 10.21 17.91
N PRO A 904 -15.95 9.13 17.44
CA PRO A 904 -16.31 7.77 17.80
C PRO A 904 -16.12 7.45 19.29
N ASP A 905 -15.23 8.17 19.97
CA ASP A 905 -14.93 7.92 21.39
C ASP A 905 -16.03 8.35 22.35
N ALA A 906 -16.98 9.16 21.87
CA ALA A 906 -18.15 9.53 22.63
C ALA A 906 -19.15 8.37 22.81
N TYR A 907 -18.93 7.23 22.15
CA TYR A 907 -19.80 6.06 22.18
C TYR A 907 -19.17 4.90 22.97
N SER A 908 -19.99 4.11 23.66
CA SER A 908 -19.55 2.91 24.38
C SER A 908 -20.50 1.74 24.14
N CYS A 909 -19.99 0.60 23.67
CA CYS A 909 -20.82 -0.61 23.49
C CYS A 909 -20.98 -1.45 24.76
N LYS A 910 -20.65 -0.86 25.92
CA LYS A 910 -20.87 -1.49 27.22
C LYS A 910 -22.35 -1.39 27.58
N GLY A 911 -22.89 -2.50 28.07
CA GLY A 911 -24.22 -2.59 28.64
C GLY A 911 -24.27 -3.66 29.72
N SER A 912 -25.46 -4.01 30.16
CA SER A 912 -25.69 -5.15 31.06
C SER A 912 -25.08 -6.44 30.50
N SER A 913 -24.68 -7.37 31.37
CA SER A 913 -24.28 -8.71 30.96
C SER A 913 -25.41 -9.47 30.23
N MET A 914 -26.65 -9.02 30.40
CA MET A 914 -27.83 -9.56 29.72
C MET A 914 -28.02 -9.02 28.29
N CYS A 915 -27.13 -8.15 27.82
CA CYS A 915 -27.14 -7.68 26.44
C CYS A 915 -26.93 -8.80 25.41
N THR A 916 -26.50 -9.98 25.83
CA THR A 916 -26.40 -11.17 24.99
C THR A 916 -27.74 -11.87 24.74
N THR A 917 -28.82 -11.48 25.44
CA THR A 917 -30.15 -12.11 25.34
C THR A 917 -30.59 -12.26 23.88
N PRO A 918 -31.09 -13.44 23.47
CA PRO A 918 -31.73 -13.63 22.16
C PRO A 918 -32.86 -12.63 21.95
N ASP A 919 -33.09 -12.20 20.71
CA ASP A 919 -34.14 -11.24 20.32
C ASP A 919 -34.03 -9.82 20.88
N LEU A 920 -33.02 -9.52 21.72
CA LEU A 920 -32.85 -8.21 22.34
C LEU A 920 -32.79 -7.07 21.32
N LEU A 921 -32.07 -7.25 20.21
CA LEU A 921 -31.96 -6.24 19.17
C LEU A 921 -33.32 -5.93 18.54
N SER A 922 -34.09 -6.96 18.21
CA SER A 922 -35.46 -6.79 17.69
C SER A 922 -36.31 -6.01 18.69
N TRP A 923 -36.21 -6.31 19.99
CA TRP A 923 -36.88 -5.53 21.01
C TRP A 923 -36.39 -4.07 21.08
N CYS A 924 -35.09 -3.81 20.90
CA CYS A 924 -34.55 -2.46 20.84
C CYS A 924 -35.12 -1.69 19.63
N ASP A 925 -35.20 -2.34 18.46
CA ASP A 925 -35.75 -1.76 17.23
C ASP A 925 -37.24 -1.44 17.40
N HIS A 926 -37.98 -2.33 18.07
CA HIS A 926 -39.36 -2.06 18.45
C HIS A 926 -39.45 -0.91 19.46
N ALA A 927 -38.61 -0.87 20.50
CA ALA A 927 -38.63 0.19 21.49
C ALA A 927 -38.42 1.58 20.86
N VAL A 928 -37.43 1.71 19.96
CA VAL A 928 -37.10 2.99 19.31
C VAL A 928 -38.17 3.44 18.31
N ASN A 929 -38.78 2.51 17.58
CA ASN A 929 -39.78 2.83 16.55
C ASN A 929 -41.14 3.25 17.14
N TYR A 930 -41.36 2.99 18.43
CA TYR A 930 -42.57 3.40 19.16
C TYR A 930 -42.33 4.58 20.12
N LEU A 931 -41.24 5.32 19.93
CA LEU A 931 -41.02 6.61 20.61
C LEU A 931 -42.02 7.67 20.11
N HIS A 932 -42.38 8.61 20.98
CA HIS A 932 -42.98 9.88 20.57
C HIS A 932 -41.97 10.71 19.74
N ARG A 933 -42.10 10.72 18.41
CA ARG A 933 -41.14 11.32 17.46
C ARG A 933 -41.45 12.80 17.16
N ASP A 934 -40.91 13.70 17.97
CA ASP A 934 -40.84 15.14 17.69
C ASP A 934 -39.52 15.76 18.20
N ASP A 935 -39.30 17.05 17.93
CA ASP A 935 -38.13 17.83 18.38
C ASP A 935 -38.35 18.51 19.74
N THR A 936 -39.49 18.26 20.41
CA THR A 936 -39.75 18.83 21.74
C THR A 936 -39.07 17.99 22.81
N GLN A 937 -38.50 18.65 23.81
CA GLN A 937 -37.81 17.99 24.92
C GLN A 937 -38.84 17.25 25.81
N PHE A 938 -39.10 15.98 25.49
CA PHE A 938 -40.17 15.18 26.06
C PHE A 938 -39.67 14.15 27.10
N TYR A 939 -38.53 13.52 26.84
CA TYR A 939 -37.97 12.49 27.72
C TYR A 939 -36.99 13.11 28.73
N LYS A 940 -36.98 12.57 29.95
CA LYS A 940 -36.21 13.13 31.06
C LYS A 940 -35.63 12.05 31.97
N ALA A 941 -34.37 12.22 32.36
CA ALA A 941 -33.72 11.35 33.33
C ALA A 941 -34.24 11.60 34.76
N GLY A 942 -34.37 10.52 35.55
CA GLY A 942 -34.79 10.58 36.96
C GLY A 942 -35.81 9.51 37.35
N SER A 943 -35.99 9.30 38.66
CA SER A 943 -37.00 8.37 39.17
C SER A 943 -38.41 8.93 38.97
N GLY A 944 -39.31 8.10 38.42
CA GLY A 944 -40.71 8.46 38.18
C GLY A 944 -40.97 9.32 36.94
N THR A 945 -39.95 9.56 36.10
CA THR A 945 -40.08 10.26 34.82
C THR A 945 -40.02 9.30 33.63
N LEU A 946 -40.58 9.70 32.49
CA LEU A 946 -40.47 8.94 31.26
C LEU A 946 -39.11 9.23 30.61
N SER A 947 -38.13 8.36 30.83
CA SER A 947 -36.76 8.51 30.31
C SER A 947 -36.58 7.95 28.90
N GLY A 948 -37.54 7.17 28.40
CA GLY A 948 -37.47 6.54 27.09
C GLY A 948 -38.59 5.54 26.88
N ASN A 949 -38.32 4.50 26.09
CA ASN A 949 -39.25 3.40 25.84
C ASN A 949 -38.56 2.03 25.95
N CYS A 950 -39.33 0.96 26.13
CA CYS A 950 -38.84 -0.41 26.09
C CYS A 950 -39.81 -1.33 25.34
N TRP A 951 -39.29 -2.47 24.87
CA TRP A 951 -40.08 -3.58 24.34
C TRP A 951 -39.50 -4.91 24.83
N GLY A 952 -40.28 -5.99 24.89
CA GLY A 952 -39.80 -7.24 25.49
C GLY A 952 -40.74 -8.43 25.37
N ASP A 953 -40.72 -9.31 26.36
CA ASP A 953 -41.63 -10.45 26.53
C ASP A 953 -42.37 -10.41 27.89
N GLN A 954 -42.51 -9.22 28.48
CA GLN A 954 -42.98 -8.96 29.86
C GLN A 954 -42.02 -9.35 30.98
N THR A 955 -41.02 -10.19 30.71
CA THR A 955 -39.98 -10.57 31.68
C THR A 955 -38.63 -9.98 31.33
N ARG A 956 -38.30 -9.98 30.04
CA ARG A 956 -37.02 -9.57 29.44
C ARG A 956 -37.31 -8.54 28.37
N GLY A 957 -36.46 -7.56 28.17
CA GLY A 957 -36.68 -6.53 27.16
C GLY A 957 -35.46 -5.68 26.89
N CYS A 958 -35.57 -4.83 25.88
CA CYS A 958 -34.60 -3.77 25.60
C CYS A 958 -35.23 -2.40 25.85
N GLY A 959 -34.48 -1.50 26.48
CA GLY A 959 -34.85 -0.11 26.68
C GLY A 959 -33.94 0.83 25.88
N VAL A 960 -34.52 1.91 25.36
CA VAL A 960 -33.82 3.05 24.75
C VAL A 960 -34.20 4.31 25.53
N PHE A 961 -33.27 4.89 26.28
CA PHE A 961 -33.58 5.93 27.27
C PHE A 961 -32.39 6.85 27.59
N ILE A 962 -32.68 7.98 28.23
CA ILE A 962 -31.68 8.91 28.77
C ILE A 962 -31.40 8.65 30.26
N GLU A 963 -30.13 8.64 30.63
CA GLU A 963 -29.60 8.61 31.99
C GLU A 963 -28.86 9.93 32.31
N GLY A 964 -28.78 10.26 33.59
CA GLY A 964 -28.13 11.47 34.08
C GLY A 964 -28.91 12.11 35.23
N ASP A 965 -28.56 13.35 35.56
CA ASP A 965 -29.27 14.09 36.60
C ASP A 965 -30.62 14.65 36.09
N SER A 966 -31.35 15.32 36.98
CA SER A 966 -32.67 15.89 36.66
C SER A 966 -32.65 17.04 35.63
N THR A 967 -31.50 17.42 35.10
CA THR A 967 -31.35 18.41 34.01
C THR A 967 -31.26 17.73 32.65
N CYS A 968 -31.00 16.42 32.59
CA CYS A 968 -30.93 15.66 31.36
C CYS A 968 -32.32 15.48 30.73
N THR A 969 -32.55 16.22 29.65
CA THR A 969 -33.74 16.12 28.80
C THR A 969 -33.34 15.86 27.35
N VAL A 970 -34.25 15.22 26.62
CA VAL A 970 -34.02 14.90 25.22
C VAL A 970 -35.35 14.81 24.46
N SER A 971 -35.32 15.16 23.17
CA SER A 971 -36.47 14.96 22.30
C SER A 971 -36.56 13.50 21.83
N GLY A 972 -37.71 13.10 21.30
CA GLY A 972 -37.82 11.75 20.74
C GLY A 972 -37.03 11.56 19.46
N ASN A 973 -36.87 12.62 18.65
CA ASN A 973 -35.98 12.60 17.49
C ASN A 973 -34.52 12.48 17.91
N ASP A 974 -34.09 13.16 18.96
CA ASP A 974 -32.73 13.03 19.49
C ASP A 974 -32.44 11.61 20.02
N LEU A 975 -33.38 10.99 20.75
CA LEU A 975 -33.24 9.59 21.21
C LEU A 975 -33.19 8.60 20.04
N TRP A 976 -34.02 8.81 19.02
CA TRP A 976 -33.99 7.97 17.82
C TRP A 976 -32.68 8.16 17.05
N ASN A 977 -32.22 9.39 16.85
CA ASN A 977 -30.95 9.67 16.19
C ASN A 977 -29.77 9.08 16.98
N ALA A 978 -29.78 9.18 18.31
CA ALA A 978 -28.74 8.57 19.13
C ALA A 978 -28.77 7.06 19.09
N TYR A 979 -29.95 6.43 19.01
CA TYR A 979 -30.08 5.00 18.80
C TYR A 979 -29.42 4.54 17.49
N GLN A 980 -29.63 5.30 16.41
CA GLN A 980 -28.95 5.07 15.14
C GLN A 980 -27.44 5.29 15.29
N ASN A 981 -27.01 6.44 15.82
CA ASN A 981 -25.59 6.77 15.95
C ASN A 981 -24.82 5.80 16.85
N ILE A 982 -25.40 5.30 17.94
CA ILE A 982 -24.74 4.28 18.79
C ILE A 982 -24.43 3.01 17.97
N ARG A 983 -25.26 2.66 16.99
CA ARG A 983 -25.01 1.55 16.06
C ARG A 983 -24.09 1.95 14.91
N ASP A 984 -24.44 3.01 14.20
CA ASP A 984 -23.87 3.40 12.90
C ASP A 984 -22.57 4.21 13.03
N THR A 985 -22.36 4.87 14.18
CA THR A 985 -21.16 5.65 14.50
C THR A 985 -20.35 4.96 15.59
N GLY A 986 -21.00 4.46 16.65
CA GLY A 986 -20.35 3.75 17.75
C GLY A 986 -20.04 2.27 17.49
N GLY A 987 -20.60 1.68 16.42
CA GLY A 987 -20.38 0.27 16.07
C GLY A 987 -21.07 -0.74 16.98
N CYS A 988 -22.01 -0.31 17.84
CA CYS A 988 -22.56 -1.17 18.88
C CYS A 988 -23.66 -2.10 18.37
N LYS A 989 -23.45 -3.42 18.47
CA LYS A 989 -24.36 -4.43 17.89
C LYS A 989 -25.71 -4.59 18.61
N LYS A 990 -25.76 -4.42 19.94
CA LYS A 990 -26.99 -4.66 20.74
C LYS A 990 -27.25 -3.52 21.72
N CYS A 991 -26.40 -3.41 22.72
CA CYS A 991 -26.44 -2.37 23.74
C CYS A 991 -25.32 -1.37 23.51
N GLY A 992 -25.50 -0.17 24.04
CA GLY A 992 -24.47 0.83 24.06
C GLY A 992 -24.98 2.17 24.57
N SER A 993 -24.08 3.13 24.67
CA SER A 993 -24.37 4.47 25.15
C SER A 993 -23.62 5.53 24.36
N PHE A 994 -24.16 6.74 24.37
CA PHE A 994 -23.57 7.94 23.83
C PHE A 994 -23.51 9.01 24.92
N GLU A 995 -22.31 9.50 25.22
CA GLU A 995 -22.12 10.61 26.15
C GLU A 995 -22.17 11.94 25.41
N ARG A 996 -23.07 12.81 25.86
CA ARG A 996 -23.17 14.19 25.35
C ARG A 996 -22.20 15.10 26.09
N SER A 997 -21.84 16.20 25.44
CA SER A 997 -20.99 17.25 26.01
C SER A 997 -21.58 17.96 27.24
N ASP A 998 -22.88 17.82 27.50
CA ASP A 998 -23.57 18.32 28.69
C ASP A 998 -23.57 17.33 29.88
N GLY A 999 -22.93 16.16 29.73
CA GLY A 999 -22.83 15.14 30.78
C GLY A 999 -24.02 14.17 30.84
N CYS A 1000 -24.97 14.27 29.91
CA CYS A 1000 -26.08 13.34 29.79
C CYS A 1000 -25.71 12.12 28.95
N THR A 1001 -26.24 10.95 29.32
CA THR A 1001 -25.95 9.69 28.61
C THR A 1001 -27.22 9.14 27.98
N LEU A 1002 -27.21 8.91 26.67
CA LEU A 1002 -28.27 8.16 25.99
C LEU A 1002 -27.85 6.72 25.92
N LYS A 1003 -28.76 5.78 26.20
CA LYS A 1003 -28.42 4.39 26.45
C LYS A 1003 -29.42 3.43 25.84
N ILE A 1004 -28.90 2.34 25.32
CA ILE A 1004 -29.60 1.15 24.87
C ILE A 1004 -29.12 0.01 25.76
N ASP A 1005 -30.02 -0.57 26.56
CA ASP A 1005 -29.64 -1.63 27.49
C ASP A 1005 -30.77 -2.63 27.71
N TYR A 1006 -30.41 -3.80 28.23
CA TYR A 1006 -31.37 -4.78 28.73
C TYR A 1006 -32.15 -4.21 29.92
N VAL A 1007 -33.47 -4.41 29.90
CA VAL A 1007 -34.36 -4.06 31.00
C VAL A 1007 -35.20 -5.27 31.41
N TYR A 1008 -35.43 -5.42 32.72
CA TYR A 1008 -36.30 -6.46 33.27
C TYR A 1008 -37.74 -5.95 33.38
N GLY A 1009 -38.73 -6.82 33.13
CA GLY A 1009 -40.13 -6.50 33.38
C GLY A 1009 -40.74 -5.48 32.41
N CYS A 1010 -40.33 -5.48 31.14
CA CYS A 1010 -40.87 -4.53 30.17
C CYS A 1010 -42.33 -4.85 29.79
N ASP A 1011 -43.27 -4.05 30.27
CA ASP A 1011 -44.73 -4.29 30.14
C ASP A 1011 -45.42 -3.46 29.02
N ASN A 1012 -44.66 -2.80 28.14
CA ASN A 1012 -45.21 -1.83 27.17
C ASN A 1012 -45.78 -2.46 25.88
N HIS A 1013 -46.44 -3.62 25.95
CA HIS A 1013 -46.97 -4.36 24.79
C HIS A 1013 -48.29 -3.82 24.21
N ALA A 1014 -48.99 -2.93 24.91
CA ALA A 1014 -50.31 -2.47 24.52
C ALA A 1014 -50.44 -0.95 24.68
N SER A 1015 -50.14 -0.19 23.61
CA SER A 1015 -50.63 1.17 23.30
C SER A 1015 -50.80 2.23 24.43
N GLN A 1016 -50.18 2.04 25.59
CA GLN A 1016 -50.17 2.97 26.72
C GLN A 1016 -48.76 3.01 27.30
N MET A 1017 -48.11 4.17 27.15
CA MET A 1017 -46.77 4.44 27.66
C MET A 1017 -46.78 4.34 29.19
N ALA A 1018 -46.06 3.37 29.76
CA ALA A 1018 -45.83 3.27 31.20
C ALA A 1018 -44.37 3.58 31.58
N VAL A 1019 -44.21 4.14 32.79
CA VAL A 1019 -42.95 4.60 33.40
C VAL A 1019 -42.04 3.41 33.69
N ILE A 1020 -40.83 3.38 33.12
CA ILE A 1020 -39.81 2.36 33.40
C ILE A 1020 -39.27 2.59 34.81
N ASN A 1021 -39.54 1.67 35.74
CA ASN A 1021 -38.99 1.69 37.09
C ASN A 1021 -37.92 0.60 37.21
N LEU A 1022 -36.64 0.98 37.20
CA LEU A 1022 -35.52 0.06 37.41
C LEU A 1022 -35.50 -0.36 38.90
N MET A 1023 -35.89 -1.61 39.20
CA MET A 1023 -35.68 -2.21 40.53
C MET A 1023 -34.53 -3.22 40.47
N GLU A 1024 -33.52 -3.02 41.32
CA GLU A 1024 -32.49 -4.02 41.63
C GLU A 1024 -33.12 -5.30 42.23
N ALA A 1025 -32.53 -6.45 41.91
CA ALA A 1025 -33.06 -7.78 42.22
C ALA A 1025 -33.40 -8.00 43.72
N PRO A 1026 -34.57 -8.57 44.08
CA PRO A 1026 -34.85 -8.91 45.46
C PRO A 1026 -34.41 -10.34 45.79
N ASN A 1027 -33.47 -10.45 46.73
CA ASN A 1027 -33.32 -11.64 47.55
C ASN A 1027 -34.52 -11.75 48.51
N SER A 1028 -35.06 -12.96 48.62
CA SER A 1028 -35.99 -13.46 49.64
C SER A 1028 -37.50 -13.16 49.49
N THR A 1029 -38.23 -14.25 49.71
CA THR A 1029 -39.68 -14.44 49.85
C THR A 1029 -40.41 -13.34 50.63
N GLN A 1030 -41.31 -12.61 49.95
CA GLN A 1030 -42.56 -12.10 50.54
C GLN A 1030 -43.58 -11.71 49.45
N SER A 1031 -44.81 -12.20 49.60
CA SER A 1031 -45.98 -11.89 48.77
C SER A 1031 -46.49 -10.46 49.04
N VAL A 1032 -46.79 -9.68 47.99
CA VAL A 1032 -47.49 -8.40 48.10
C VAL A 1032 -48.74 -8.37 47.21
N SER A 1033 -49.80 -7.82 47.80
CA SER A 1033 -51.18 -7.65 47.33
C SER A 1033 -51.30 -6.66 46.15
N ILE A 1034 -52.23 -6.95 45.23
CA ILE A 1034 -52.65 -6.04 44.16
C ILE A 1034 -53.80 -5.18 44.69
N ASP A 1035 -53.64 -3.86 44.71
CA ASP A 1035 -54.74 -2.90 44.88
C ASP A 1035 -54.82 -1.94 43.67
N GLN A 1036 -55.98 -2.01 43.00
CA GLN A 1036 -56.69 -1.10 42.09
C GLN A 1036 -56.00 0.10 41.40
N PHE A 1037 -56.14 0.18 40.08
CA PHE A 1037 -56.30 1.43 39.33
C PHE A 1037 -57.62 1.44 38.53
N GLY A 1038 -58.34 2.57 38.60
CA GLY A 1038 -59.65 2.81 37.98
C GLY A 1038 -59.59 3.28 36.52
N PRO A 1039 -60.75 3.43 35.84
CA PRO A 1039 -60.82 3.54 34.38
C PRO A 1039 -60.84 4.99 33.84
N GLY A 1040 -60.23 5.19 32.69
CA GLY A 1040 -60.36 6.38 31.81
C GLY A 1040 -59.09 6.56 30.97
N LEU A 1041 -59.08 6.80 29.67
CA LEU A 1041 -60.08 7.22 28.69
C LEU A 1041 -59.60 6.73 27.31
N VAL A 1042 -60.55 6.31 26.48
CA VAL A 1042 -60.36 5.98 25.06
C VAL A 1042 -60.45 7.25 24.22
N TYR A 1043 -59.50 7.47 23.31
CA TYR A 1043 -59.74 8.22 22.07
C TYR A 1043 -59.00 7.52 20.93
N GLY A 1044 -59.74 7.23 19.86
CA GLY A 1044 -59.29 6.47 18.70
C GLY A 1044 -59.10 7.30 17.43
N SER A 1045 -58.83 6.51 16.38
CA SER A 1045 -58.52 6.79 14.97
C SER A 1045 -57.17 7.42 14.68
#